data_AF-A0A952ZDF6-F1
#
_entry.id   AF-A0A952ZDF6-F1
#
_cell.length_a   1.000
_cell.length_b   1.000
_cell.length_c   1.000
_cell.angle_alpha   90.00
_cell.angle_beta   90.00
_cell.angle_gamma   90.00
#
_symmetry.space_group_name_H-M   'P 1'
#
loop_
_entity.id
_entity.type
_entity.pdbx_description
1 polymer ?
#
loop_
_entity_poly.entity_id
_entity_poly.type
_entity_poly.pdbx_seq_one_letter_code
_entity_poly.pdbx_strand_id
1 'polypeptide(L)'
;MRLPERGLRGRRARAALSLLLAAAGSAHAAQWAVSPLVPGSELAPAGPSLFDTLYPAPAGGELSLPYPFSALVEDLARRLGCGTGPAGCIKIVRIPLGRSLQREAAAPNYFHAPRIVLAVTGESAKADFAARDRLYIGYQAQSDLLEVLSYNARAGRFEFQLVENYAAAAQARVRPARRAICVACHQNQGPIFARPQWDETDANPRIAARIAAAGGNADGLPAAAGVDIPNAIQDAARRANLYAAAQKLWREACRTPRCRAALFGAALRYRLSGGRGHADGAGWQHAVLPEFDAYAARSGGLLIPDSDLPDRDPLAPGYSAALPLDQILAGVPAALDPLLPRPAREAWPAAGTALAARVLPVLADMLAARDIAALQGRLRALPDAASASRTYAAACRGKAEGNLIDLQCEAAAGASFKARIDISATTGKLRDLSLGSFALGDADLPAVEVTQRASGRIWHGTPLRAGEEMRLPDGSRIAALEINWPAGAPAPASAQFVVRPEFEPAERALAELAAAPQGPFEAGIYEGGALIAHLLARLDGTRPPPAAPSAPAAAVVRAPPAAPAAAGPGLFYLYCGNCHQTNQPAPPNFLHGGAARVEAMLRQCGPRIHYRLAMARLPARERAKTPMPPELALAAADISASDWASGQALTAMLAQAAKWAAAATGKAPDPATWRSTQYETLPPCTAQEQYKQGERP
;
A
#
# COMPACT_ATOMS: atom_id res chain seq x y z
N MET A 1 -11.54 -5.94 -81.48
CA MET A 1 -10.11 -6.05 -81.86
C MET A 1 -9.44 -6.98 -80.85
N ARG A 2 -8.71 -8.00 -81.32
CA ARG A 2 -8.16 -9.12 -80.53
C ARG A 2 -6.86 -8.74 -79.79
N LEU A 3 -6.73 -9.24 -78.54
CA LEU A 3 -5.54 -9.77 -77.82
C LEU A 3 -4.40 -8.79 -77.39
N PRO A 4 -3.49 -9.14 -76.44
CA PRO A 4 -3.47 -10.26 -75.45
C PRO A 4 -3.00 -9.90 -74.01
N GLU A 5 -3.12 -10.91 -73.13
CA GLU A 5 -2.52 -11.08 -71.80
C GLU A 5 -0.97 -11.04 -71.78
N ARG A 6 -0.39 -10.63 -70.63
CA ARG A 6 0.89 -11.16 -70.11
C ARG A 6 0.86 -11.27 -68.59
N GLY A 7 0.71 -12.49 -68.09
CA GLY A 7 0.99 -12.86 -66.70
C GLY A 7 2.48 -13.17 -66.49
N LEU A 8 3.07 -12.65 -65.40
CA LEU A 8 4.31 -13.14 -64.77
C LEU A 8 4.64 -12.36 -63.48
N ARG A 9 3.75 -12.37 -62.48
CA ARG A 9 4.06 -11.87 -61.11
C ARG A 9 3.32 -12.66 -60.02
N GLY A 10 3.45 -13.98 -60.02
CA GLY A 10 2.68 -14.85 -59.11
C GLY A 10 3.44 -15.53 -57.96
N ARG A 11 4.77 -15.59 -57.96
CA ARG A 11 5.51 -16.50 -57.04
C ARG A 11 6.53 -15.87 -56.08
N ARG A 12 6.85 -14.57 -56.19
CA ARG A 12 7.73 -13.88 -55.22
C ARG A 12 6.99 -13.11 -54.12
N ALA A 13 5.69 -12.84 -54.28
CA ALA A 13 4.90 -12.12 -53.28
C ALA A 13 4.43 -13.01 -52.10
N ARG A 14 4.31 -14.32 -52.29
CA ARG A 14 3.87 -15.24 -51.21
C ARG A 14 4.99 -15.62 -50.23
N ALA A 15 6.25 -15.65 -50.66
CA ALA A 15 7.38 -15.90 -49.76
C ALA A 15 7.73 -14.68 -48.88
N ALA A 16 7.56 -13.46 -49.41
CA ALA A 16 7.77 -12.23 -48.64
C ALA A 16 6.64 -11.97 -47.62
N LEU A 17 5.41 -12.38 -47.90
CA LEU A 17 4.29 -12.21 -46.97
C LEU A 17 4.32 -13.23 -45.82
N SER A 18 4.88 -14.43 -46.03
CA SER A 18 5.08 -15.41 -44.96
C SER A 18 6.26 -15.10 -44.04
N LEU A 19 7.28 -14.34 -44.50
CA LEU A 19 8.35 -13.85 -43.62
C LEU A 19 7.99 -12.54 -42.89
N LEU A 20 7.06 -11.74 -43.41
CA LEU A 20 6.56 -10.54 -42.72
C LEU A 20 5.46 -10.83 -41.69
N LEU A 21 4.81 -12.00 -41.75
CA LEU A 21 3.90 -12.47 -40.68
C LEU A 21 4.61 -13.20 -39.53
N ALA A 22 5.90 -13.52 -39.65
CA ALA A 22 6.68 -14.13 -38.56
C ALA A 22 7.43 -13.10 -37.70
N ALA A 23 7.44 -11.82 -38.08
CA ALA A 23 8.12 -10.74 -37.36
C ALA A 23 7.17 -9.78 -36.62
N ALA A 24 5.86 -10.02 -36.67
CA ALA A 24 4.92 -9.48 -35.68
C ALA A 24 4.97 -10.43 -34.47
N GLY A 25 6.06 -10.37 -33.71
CA GLY A 25 6.14 -11.04 -32.42
C GLY A 25 4.89 -10.66 -31.63
N SER A 26 4.09 -11.64 -31.23
CA SER A 26 2.86 -11.42 -30.48
C SER A 26 3.21 -10.53 -29.30
N ALA A 27 2.78 -9.26 -29.36
CA ALA A 27 2.90 -8.36 -28.24
C ALA A 27 2.14 -9.03 -27.10
N HIS A 28 2.88 -9.53 -26.10
CA HIS A 28 2.26 -10.21 -24.97
C HIS A 28 1.33 -9.22 -24.28
N ALA A 29 0.17 -9.68 -23.83
CA ALA A 29 -0.72 -8.82 -23.06
C ALA A 29 -0.05 -8.45 -21.74
N ALA A 30 -0.19 -7.19 -21.33
CA ALA A 30 0.32 -6.72 -20.04
C ALA A 30 -0.23 -7.60 -18.91
N GLN A 31 0.66 -7.99 -18.00
CA GLN A 31 0.29 -8.87 -16.89
C GLN A 31 -0.09 -8.06 -15.66
N TRP A 32 -1.05 -8.54 -14.87
CA TRP A 32 -1.33 -7.97 -13.56
C TRP A 32 -0.14 -8.12 -12.61
N ALA A 33 0.20 -7.04 -11.88
CA ALA A 33 1.17 -7.09 -10.79
C ALA A 33 0.74 -8.10 -9.72
N VAL A 34 -0.55 -8.12 -9.42
CA VAL A 34 -1.25 -9.13 -8.64
C VAL A 34 -2.67 -9.27 -9.21
N SER A 35 -3.11 -10.52 -9.43
CA SER A 35 -4.40 -10.78 -10.04
C SER A 35 -5.52 -10.83 -8.99
N PRO A 36 -6.63 -10.10 -9.17
CA PRO A 36 -7.81 -10.24 -8.31
C PRO A 36 -8.50 -11.60 -8.45
N LEU A 37 -8.24 -12.33 -9.54
CA LEU A 37 -8.83 -13.64 -9.83
C LEU A 37 -8.14 -14.79 -9.07
N VAL A 38 -6.99 -14.54 -8.46
CA VAL A 38 -6.20 -15.56 -7.77
C VAL A 38 -5.95 -15.12 -6.32
N PRO A 39 -6.92 -15.34 -5.41
CA PRO A 39 -6.83 -14.84 -4.03
C PRO A 39 -5.65 -15.41 -3.22
N GLY A 40 -5.12 -16.57 -3.61
CA GLY A 40 -4.05 -17.27 -2.89
C GLY A 40 -4.51 -17.97 -1.60
N SER A 41 -3.56 -18.59 -0.89
CA SER A 41 -3.81 -19.31 0.36
C SER A 41 -4.22 -18.38 1.50
N GLU A 42 -5.21 -18.79 2.31
CA GLU A 42 -5.64 -18.05 3.51
C GLU A 42 -4.51 -17.86 4.52
N LEU A 43 -3.71 -18.92 4.71
CA LEU A 43 -2.52 -18.88 5.56
C LEU A 43 -1.35 -18.26 4.81
N ALA A 44 -0.56 -17.47 5.55
CA ALA A 44 0.70 -16.95 5.07
C ALA A 44 1.63 -18.10 4.64
N PRO A 45 2.22 -18.05 3.44
CA PRO A 45 3.14 -19.09 2.97
C PRO A 45 4.46 -19.08 3.75
N ALA A 46 4.84 -17.95 4.35
CA ALA A 46 6.05 -17.81 5.15
C ALA A 46 5.95 -16.60 6.10
N GLY A 47 6.49 -16.77 7.31
CA GLY A 47 6.70 -15.67 8.27
C GLY A 47 5.44 -15.04 8.87
N PRO A 48 5.60 -14.21 9.92
CA PRO A 48 4.54 -13.40 10.50
C PRO A 48 4.29 -12.13 9.67
N SER A 49 3.06 -11.60 9.72
CA SER A 49 2.79 -10.23 9.26
C SER A 49 3.32 -9.20 10.28
N LEU A 50 3.29 -7.92 9.93
CA LEU A 50 3.65 -6.83 10.86
C LEU A 50 2.81 -6.86 12.15
N PHE A 51 1.50 -7.07 12.05
CA PHE A 51 0.60 -7.22 13.20
C PHE A 51 1.00 -8.40 14.10
N ASP A 52 1.28 -9.57 13.52
CA ASP A 52 1.72 -10.75 14.29
C ASP A 52 3.07 -10.51 14.97
N THR A 53 3.93 -9.67 14.38
CA THR A 53 5.22 -9.27 14.97
C THR A 53 5.00 -8.33 16.16
N LEU A 54 4.04 -7.41 16.05
CA LEU A 54 3.71 -6.44 17.11
C LEU A 54 2.95 -7.09 18.27
N TYR A 55 2.04 -8.02 17.96
CA TYR A 55 1.15 -8.71 18.88
C TYR A 55 1.23 -10.22 18.64
N PRO A 56 2.31 -10.89 19.07
CA PRO A 56 2.46 -12.32 18.88
C PRO A 56 1.39 -13.09 19.67
N ALA A 57 0.69 -13.99 18.98
CA ALA A 57 -0.29 -14.89 19.59
C ALA A 57 0.31 -16.27 19.86
N PRO A 58 0.09 -16.90 21.04
CA PRO A 58 0.39 -18.31 21.27
C PRO A 58 -0.44 -19.25 20.39
N ALA A 59 -0.12 -20.54 20.46
CA ALA A 59 -0.88 -21.59 19.80
C ALA A 59 -2.37 -21.54 20.21
N GLY A 60 -3.25 -21.32 19.23
CA GLY A 60 -4.68 -21.07 19.45
C GLY A 60 -5.13 -19.67 19.02
N GLY A 61 -4.21 -18.70 18.90
CA GLY A 61 -4.53 -17.37 18.38
C GLY A 61 -5.05 -16.39 19.44
N GLU A 62 -4.93 -16.68 20.72
CA GLU A 62 -5.32 -15.74 21.79
C GLU A 62 -4.40 -14.52 21.79
N LEU A 63 -4.96 -13.33 21.99
CA LEU A 63 -4.21 -12.08 21.98
C LEU A 63 -4.45 -11.28 23.26
N SER A 64 -3.37 -10.79 23.86
CA SER A 64 -3.44 -9.76 24.89
C SER A 64 -3.41 -8.38 24.24
N LEU A 65 -4.57 -7.88 23.81
CA LEU A 65 -4.70 -6.53 23.26
C LEU A 65 -5.22 -5.54 24.32
N PRO A 66 -4.66 -4.32 24.39
CA PRO A 66 -5.23 -3.27 25.22
C PRO A 66 -6.65 -2.90 24.78
N TYR A 67 -7.51 -2.63 25.75
CA TYR A 67 -8.89 -2.17 25.56
C TYR A 67 -9.14 -0.97 26.48
N PRO A 68 -9.89 0.07 26.08
CA PRO A 68 -10.62 0.24 24.80
C PRO A 68 -9.71 0.55 23.60
N PHE A 69 -10.29 0.81 22.43
CA PHE A 69 -9.53 1.01 21.18
C PHE A 69 -8.46 2.11 21.28
N SER A 70 -8.71 3.21 22.01
CA SER A 70 -7.67 4.21 22.28
C SER A 70 -6.44 3.66 22.99
N ALA A 71 -6.61 2.70 23.92
CA ALA A 71 -5.48 2.05 24.57
C ALA A 71 -4.67 1.19 23.60
N LEU A 72 -5.33 0.55 22.63
CA LEU A 72 -4.66 -0.19 21.55
C LEU A 72 -3.88 0.77 20.63
N VAL A 73 -4.45 1.95 20.32
CA VAL A 73 -3.77 2.99 19.53
C VAL A 73 -2.52 3.50 20.23
N GLU A 74 -2.60 3.78 21.52
CA GLU A 74 -1.45 4.22 22.33
C GLU A 74 -0.37 3.14 22.41
N ASP A 75 -0.75 1.88 22.64
CA ASP A 75 0.20 0.77 22.65
C ASP A 75 0.87 0.55 21.29
N LEU A 76 0.08 0.61 20.22
CA LEU A 76 0.59 0.54 18.86
C LEU A 76 1.59 1.67 18.60
N ALA A 77 1.25 2.91 18.96
CA ALA A 77 2.14 4.06 18.79
C ALA A 77 3.46 3.89 19.56
N ARG A 78 3.41 3.37 20.79
CA ARG A 78 4.62 3.05 21.59
C ARG A 78 5.49 1.99 20.91
N ARG A 79 4.90 0.86 20.50
CA ARG A 79 5.62 -0.23 19.82
C ARG A 79 6.23 0.21 18.50
N LEU A 80 5.52 1.07 17.77
CA LEU A 80 6.00 1.67 16.55
C LEU A 80 7.02 2.79 16.80
N GLY A 81 7.17 3.31 18.02
CA GLY A 81 8.08 4.41 18.34
C GLY A 81 7.66 5.75 17.73
N CYS A 82 6.36 6.02 17.66
CA CYS A 82 5.81 7.24 17.05
C CYS A 82 6.06 8.43 17.97
N GLY A 83 7.04 9.26 17.59
CA GLY A 83 7.68 10.30 18.41
C GLY A 83 6.78 11.00 19.44
N THR A 84 6.06 12.02 19.01
CA THR A 84 5.19 12.86 19.87
C THR A 84 3.83 12.22 20.17
N GLY A 85 3.72 10.89 20.07
CA GLY A 85 2.48 10.13 20.27
C GLY A 85 1.85 9.62 18.97
N PRO A 86 0.62 9.06 19.04
CA PRO A 86 -0.02 8.37 17.92
C PRO A 86 -0.10 9.20 16.63
N ALA A 87 -0.44 10.49 16.72
CA ALA A 87 -0.63 11.37 15.56
C ALA A 87 0.62 11.52 14.66
N GLY A 88 1.81 11.23 15.22
CA GLY A 88 3.08 11.31 14.50
C GLY A 88 3.24 10.28 13.39
N CYS A 89 2.56 9.12 13.47
CA CYS A 89 2.67 8.06 12.47
C CYS A 89 1.35 7.34 12.15
N ILE A 90 0.33 7.49 13.00
CA ILE A 90 -0.97 6.83 12.91
C ILE A 90 -2.01 7.87 12.46
N LYS A 91 -2.83 7.49 11.48
CA LYS A 91 -3.97 8.29 11.00
C LYS A 91 -5.25 7.49 11.21
N ILE A 92 -6.27 8.17 11.73
CA ILE A 92 -7.53 7.55 12.13
C ILE A 92 -8.68 8.38 11.59
N VAL A 93 -9.68 7.70 11.01
CA VAL A 93 -10.96 8.29 10.59
C VAL A 93 -12.13 7.48 11.13
N ARG A 94 -13.28 8.13 11.33
CA ARG A 94 -14.55 7.51 11.74
C ARG A 94 -15.54 7.53 10.58
N ILE A 95 -16.18 6.39 10.34
CA ILE A 95 -17.03 6.11 9.17
C ILE A 95 -18.36 5.52 9.65
N PRO A 96 -19.38 6.34 9.96
CA PRO A 96 -20.66 5.84 10.46
C PRO A 96 -21.44 5.06 9.39
N LEU A 97 -21.49 5.60 8.17
CA LEU A 97 -22.21 5.03 7.04
C LEU A 97 -21.18 4.60 6.00
N GLY A 98 -20.49 3.48 6.27
CA GLY A 98 -19.42 2.96 5.41
C GLY A 98 -19.88 1.92 4.38
N ARG A 99 -18.90 1.32 3.70
CA ARG A 99 -19.11 0.25 2.69
C ARG A 99 -18.52 -1.10 3.09
N SER A 100 -18.03 -1.21 4.34
CA SER A 100 -17.49 -2.47 4.86
C SER A 100 -18.56 -3.56 4.92
N LEU A 101 -18.13 -4.81 5.07
CA LEU A 101 -19.06 -5.92 5.30
C LEU A 101 -19.84 -5.77 6.62
N GLN A 102 -19.33 -4.96 7.56
CA GLN A 102 -19.93 -4.66 8.87
C GLN A 102 -20.75 -3.36 8.87
N ARG A 103 -21.09 -2.79 7.71
CA ARG A 103 -21.75 -1.47 7.62
C ARG A 103 -23.09 -1.37 8.36
N GLU A 104 -23.80 -2.49 8.54
CA GLU A 104 -25.09 -2.55 9.26
C GLU A 104 -24.90 -2.85 10.76
N ALA A 105 -23.67 -3.11 11.23
CA ALA A 105 -23.43 -3.58 12.61
C ALA A 105 -23.85 -2.56 13.68
N ALA A 106 -23.79 -1.27 13.34
CA ALA A 106 -24.19 -0.19 14.24
C ALA A 106 -25.62 0.29 14.00
N ALA A 107 -26.43 -0.38 13.17
CA ALA A 107 -27.79 0.04 12.88
C ALA A 107 -28.68 0.01 14.14
N PRO A 108 -29.59 0.99 14.33
CA PRO A 108 -29.71 2.26 13.59
C PRO A 108 -28.76 3.37 14.10
N ASN A 109 -27.98 3.10 15.16
CA ASN A 109 -27.13 4.04 15.88
C ASN A 109 -25.75 4.28 15.24
N TYR A 110 -25.68 4.43 13.92
CA TYR A 110 -24.42 4.52 13.15
C TYR A 110 -23.46 5.61 13.64
N PHE A 111 -23.99 6.75 14.09
CA PHE A 111 -23.21 7.90 14.53
C PHE A 111 -22.77 7.82 15.99
N HIS A 112 -23.41 6.97 16.80
CA HIS A 112 -22.99 6.70 18.18
C HIS A 112 -21.81 5.72 18.20
N ALA A 113 -21.82 4.71 17.33
CA ALA A 113 -20.76 3.72 17.19
C ALA A 113 -20.22 3.65 15.75
N PRO A 114 -19.60 4.75 15.25
CA PRO A 114 -19.07 4.77 13.90
C PRO A 114 -17.93 3.75 13.77
N ARG A 115 -17.81 3.12 12.60
CA ARG A 115 -16.67 2.27 12.32
C ARG A 115 -15.39 3.11 12.31
N ILE A 116 -14.34 2.64 12.95
CA ILE A 116 -13.04 3.31 12.96
C ILE A 116 -12.11 2.64 11.93
N VAL A 117 -11.36 3.45 11.20
CA VAL A 117 -10.26 2.98 10.34
C VAL A 117 -8.98 3.66 10.78
N LEU A 118 -7.95 2.85 11.03
CA LEU A 118 -6.61 3.25 11.39
C LEU A 118 -5.63 2.82 10.29
N ALA A 119 -4.67 3.68 9.96
CA ALA A 119 -3.53 3.33 9.12
C ALA A 119 -2.22 3.86 9.72
N VAL A 120 -1.16 3.08 9.58
CA VAL A 120 0.22 3.53 9.86
C VAL A 120 0.78 4.18 8.60
N THR A 121 0.85 5.51 8.58
CA THR A 121 1.26 6.31 7.40
C THR A 121 2.63 6.94 7.55
N GLY A 122 3.15 7.05 8.78
CA GLY A 122 4.44 7.64 9.09
C GLY A 122 5.53 6.59 9.33
N GLU A 123 6.78 7.03 9.22
CA GLU A 123 7.95 6.22 9.58
C GLU A 123 8.30 6.42 11.05
N SER A 124 9.06 5.46 11.57
CA SER A 124 9.70 5.57 12.87
C SER A 124 11.18 5.28 12.71
N ALA A 125 12.00 6.18 13.24
CA ALA A 125 13.45 5.98 13.33
C ALA A 125 13.84 4.99 14.46
N LYS A 126 12.88 4.61 15.32
CA LYS A 126 13.10 3.75 16.48
C LYS A 126 12.64 2.31 16.27
N ALA A 127 11.72 2.08 15.32
CA ALA A 127 11.21 0.73 15.07
C ALA A 127 12.27 -0.14 14.39
N ASP A 128 12.35 -1.40 14.83
CA ASP A 128 13.25 -2.42 14.26
C ASP A 128 12.81 -2.93 12.89
N PHE A 129 11.71 -2.38 12.35
CA PHE A 129 11.07 -2.82 11.11
C PHE A 129 10.47 -1.61 10.37
N ALA A 130 10.30 -1.76 9.06
CA ALA A 130 9.54 -0.81 8.27
C ALA A 130 8.05 -0.95 8.60
N ALA A 131 7.43 0.09 9.16
CA ALA A 131 6.02 0.08 9.58
C ALA A 131 5.08 0.90 8.67
N ARG A 132 5.63 1.94 8.04
CA ARG A 132 4.88 2.83 7.15
C ARG A 132 4.18 2.05 6.04
N ASP A 133 2.92 2.36 5.80
CA ASP A 133 2.07 1.80 4.74
C ASP A 133 1.83 0.28 4.84
N ARG A 134 2.09 -0.33 6.01
CA ARG A 134 2.07 -1.80 6.18
C ARG A 134 1.04 -2.32 7.15
N LEU A 135 0.35 -1.46 7.89
CA LEU A 135 -0.68 -1.86 8.85
C LEU A 135 -1.90 -0.96 8.75
N TYR A 136 -3.04 -1.60 8.55
CA TYR A 136 -4.37 -0.99 8.53
C TYR A 136 -5.31 -1.80 9.41
N ILE A 137 -6.11 -1.13 10.23
CA ILE A 137 -7.06 -1.77 11.14
C ILE A 137 -8.42 -1.11 10.97
N GLY A 138 -9.45 -1.90 10.70
CA GLY A 138 -10.84 -1.51 10.82
C GLY A 138 -11.41 -2.02 12.14
N TYR A 139 -12.09 -1.17 12.90
CA TYR A 139 -12.72 -1.54 14.17
C TYR A 139 -14.19 -1.17 14.16
N GLN A 140 -15.04 -2.11 14.60
CA GLN A 140 -16.46 -1.88 14.84
C GLN A 140 -16.81 -2.38 16.24
N ALA A 141 -17.09 -1.44 17.13
CA ALA A 141 -17.42 -1.70 18.53
C ALA A 141 -18.64 -2.61 18.67
N GLN A 142 -19.66 -2.45 17.83
CA GLN A 142 -20.90 -3.23 17.93
C GLN A 142 -20.76 -4.69 17.49
N SER A 143 -19.64 -5.05 16.85
CA SER A 143 -19.35 -6.44 16.49
C SER A 143 -18.14 -7.02 17.23
N ASP A 144 -17.56 -6.30 18.19
CA ASP A 144 -16.37 -6.72 18.95
C ASP A 144 -15.24 -7.27 18.04
N LEU A 145 -15.04 -6.64 16.86
CA LEU A 145 -14.24 -7.18 15.77
C LEU A 145 -13.24 -6.16 15.24
N LEU A 146 -11.99 -6.59 15.10
CA LEU A 146 -10.98 -5.90 14.28
C LEU A 146 -10.78 -6.64 12.95
N GLU A 147 -10.79 -5.89 11.85
CA GLU A 147 -10.30 -6.34 10.55
C GLU A 147 -8.89 -5.79 10.36
N VAL A 148 -7.89 -6.68 10.36
CA VAL A 148 -6.48 -6.29 10.27
C VAL A 148 -5.95 -6.65 8.89
N LEU A 149 -5.38 -5.66 8.22
CA LEU A 149 -4.66 -5.82 6.97
C LEU A 149 -3.20 -5.44 7.19
N SER A 150 -2.32 -6.43 7.09
CA SER A 150 -0.95 -6.32 7.58
C SER A 150 0.04 -6.89 6.57
N TYR A 151 1.09 -6.15 6.21
CA TYR A 151 2.10 -6.60 5.28
C TYR A 151 3.00 -7.66 5.91
N ASN A 152 3.19 -8.77 5.22
CA ASN A 152 4.14 -9.81 5.56
C ASN A 152 5.32 -9.74 4.60
N ALA A 153 6.46 -9.23 5.11
CA ALA A 153 7.66 -9.05 4.32
C ALA A 153 8.25 -10.37 3.81
N ARG A 154 8.09 -11.48 4.55
CA ARG A 154 8.60 -12.81 4.18
C ARG A 154 7.73 -13.52 3.15
N ALA A 155 6.45 -13.15 3.06
CA ALA A 155 5.52 -13.62 2.03
C ALA A 155 5.39 -12.66 0.84
N GLY A 156 5.86 -11.42 0.97
CA GLY A 156 5.76 -10.38 -0.07
C GLY A 156 4.33 -9.93 -0.36
N ARG A 157 3.40 -10.04 0.59
CA ARG A 157 1.97 -9.74 0.40
C ARG A 157 1.31 -9.23 1.69
N PHE A 158 0.11 -8.65 1.57
CA PHE A 158 -0.75 -8.36 2.72
C PHE A 158 -1.51 -9.61 3.17
N GLU A 159 -1.55 -9.82 4.48
CA GLU A 159 -2.39 -10.81 5.14
C GLU A 159 -3.69 -10.16 5.64
N PHE A 160 -4.79 -10.88 5.48
CA PHE A 160 -6.11 -10.48 5.94
C PHE A 160 -6.43 -11.29 7.20
N GLN A 161 -6.68 -10.61 8.31
CA GLN A 161 -6.90 -11.23 9.62
C GLN A 161 -8.14 -10.63 10.28
N LEU A 162 -8.82 -11.47 11.07
CA LEU A 162 -9.92 -11.07 11.95
C LEU A 162 -9.46 -11.23 13.39
N VAL A 163 -9.67 -10.20 14.22
CA VAL A 163 -9.54 -10.30 15.68
C VAL A 163 -10.94 -10.27 16.28
N GLU A 164 -11.41 -11.44 16.68
CA GLU A 164 -12.72 -11.65 17.30
C GLU A 164 -12.64 -11.38 18.81
N ASN A 165 -13.78 -11.07 19.44
CA ASN A 165 -13.91 -10.83 20.88
C ASN A 165 -13.04 -9.67 21.39
N TYR A 166 -12.86 -8.62 20.59
CA TYR A 166 -12.20 -7.39 21.03
C TYR A 166 -13.18 -6.53 21.85
N ALA A 167 -13.39 -6.91 23.13
CA ALA A 167 -14.34 -6.28 24.04
C ALA A 167 -13.79 -6.24 25.48
N ALA A 168 -14.44 -5.46 26.35
CA ALA A 168 -14.11 -5.40 27.78
C ALA A 168 -14.17 -6.80 28.42
N ALA A 169 -13.11 -7.19 29.12
CA ALA A 169 -12.97 -8.48 29.82
C ALA A 169 -13.15 -9.74 28.93
N ALA A 170 -13.08 -9.58 27.60
CA ALA A 170 -13.11 -10.69 26.65
C ALA A 170 -11.69 -11.06 26.20
N GLN A 171 -11.48 -12.35 25.93
CA GLN A 171 -10.21 -12.81 25.36
C GLN A 171 -10.24 -12.65 23.85
N ALA A 172 -9.55 -11.63 23.34
CA ALA A 172 -9.39 -11.40 21.91
C ALA A 172 -8.70 -12.60 21.24
N ARG A 173 -9.12 -12.95 20.02
CA ARG A 173 -8.55 -14.07 19.26
C ARG A 173 -8.34 -13.69 17.80
N VAL A 174 -7.13 -13.85 17.29
CA VAL A 174 -6.80 -13.66 15.86
C VAL A 174 -7.02 -14.93 15.06
N ARG A 175 -7.58 -14.76 13.86
CA ARG A 175 -7.75 -15.82 12.86
C ARG A 175 -7.45 -15.27 11.46
N PRO A 176 -6.92 -16.08 10.53
CA PRO A 176 -6.85 -15.69 9.13
C PRO A 176 -8.27 -15.49 8.57
N ALA A 177 -8.44 -14.46 7.75
CA ALA A 177 -9.68 -14.25 7.01
C ALA A 177 -9.69 -15.09 5.73
N ARG A 178 -10.87 -15.52 5.29
CA ARG A 178 -11.06 -16.18 3.99
C ARG A 178 -10.73 -15.22 2.86
N ARG A 179 -9.55 -15.37 2.26
CA ARG A 179 -9.02 -14.43 1.26
C ARG A 179 -9.94 -14.22 0.08
N ALA A 180 -10.69 -15.23 -0.35
CA ALA A 180 -11.66 -15.07 -1.44
C ALA A 180 -12.76 -14.04 -1.12
N ILE A 181 -13.19 -13.94 0.14
CA ILE A 181 -14.14 -12.91 0.59
C ILE A 181 -13.46 -11.53 0.53
N CYS A 182 -12.24 -11.43 1.07
CA CYS A 182 -11.53 -10.17 1.15
C CYS A 182 -11.17 -9.61 -0.25
N VAL A 183 -10.64 -10.45 -1.14
CA VAL A 183 -10.18 -10.06 -2.48
C VAL A 183 -11.33 -9.68 -3.42
N ALA A 184 -12.57 -10.11 -3.13
CA ALA A 184 -13.73 -9.64 -3.87
C ALA A 184 -13.88 -8.11 -3.80
N CYS A 185 -13.57 -7.49 -2.65
CA CYS A 185 -13.51 -6.04 -2.49
C CYS A 185 -12.07 -5.50 -2.69
N HIS A 186 -11.09 -6.16 -2.09
CA HIS A 186 -9.66 -5.82 -2.15
C HIS A 186 -9.01 -6.46 -3.38
N GLN A 187 -9.44 -6.04 -4.57
CA GLN A 187 -9.03 -6.59 -5.87
C GLN A 187 -7.52 -6.46 -6.12
N ASN A 188 -6.90 -5.46 -5.49
CA ASN A 188 -5.46 -5.21 -5.41
C ASN A 188 -4.71 -6.09 -4.39
N GLN A 189 -5.40 -7.00 -3.70
CA GLN A 189 -4.89 -7.82 -2.60
C GLN A 189 -4.16 -7.03 -1.49
N GLY A 190 -4.56 -5.78 -1.28
CA GLY A 190 -3.98 -4.84 -0.33
C GLY A 190 -5.03 -3.81 0.13
N PRO A 191 -4.63 -2.72 0.81
CA PRO A 191 -5.57 -1.73 1.35
C PRO A 191 -6.36 -1.03 0.24
N ILE A 192 -7.62 -0.68 0.51
CA ILE A 192 -8.50 0.08 -0.41
C ILE A 192 -9.26 1.15 0.36
N PHE A 193 -9.39 2.34 -0.23
CA PHE A 193 -10.10 3.47 0.39
C PHE A 193 -10.70 4.39 -0.68
N ALA A 194 -11.64 5.25 -0.29
CA ALA A 194 -12.20 6.22 -1.22
C ALA A 194 -11.15 7.26 -1.65
N ARG A 195 -11.36 7.82 -2.85
CA ARG A 195 -10.59 8.98 -3.33
C ARG A 195 -10.88 10.22 -2.47
N PRO A 196 -9.99 11.23 -2.48
CA PRO A 196 -10.24 12.51 -1.81
C PRO A 196 -11.55 13.07 -2.37
N GLN A 197 -12.48 13.58 -1.55
CA GLN A 197 -12.33 14.06 -0.17
C GLN A 197 -12.66 13.03 0.93
N TRP A 198 -13.16 11.85 0.52
CA TRP A 198 -13.65 10.77 1.38
C TRP A 198 -14.78 11.21 2.32
N ASP A 199 -15.90 11.61 1.72
CA ASP A 199 -17.05 12.24 2.38
C ASP A 199 -17.84 11.32 3.32
N GLU A 200 -17.49 10.03 3.39
CA GLU A 200 -18.02 9.06 4.36
C GLU A 200 -17.36 9.18 5.75
N THR A 201 -16.29 9.97 5.86
CA THR A 201 -15.50 10.11 7.09
C THR A 201 -15.93 11.33 7.91
N ASP A 202 -15.44 11.39 9.14
CA ASP A 202 -15.50 12.54 10.02
C ASP A 202 -14.62 13.74 9.58
N ALA A 203 -14.02 13.69 8.39
CA ALA A 203 -13.51 14.88 7.70
C ALA A 203 -14.64 15.69 7.02
N ASN A 204 -15.79 15.05 6.73
CA ASN A 204 -17.00 15.73 6.31
C ASN A 204 -17.65 16.42 7.53
N PRO A 205 -17.79 17.76 7.54
CA PRO A 205 -18.30 18.49 8.71
C PRO A 205 -19.71 18.05 9.15
N ARG A 206 -20.56 17.59 8.22
CA ARG A 206 -21.90 17.09 8.55
C ARG A 206 -21.86 15.74 9.26
N ILE A 207 -20.89 14.90 8.92
CA ILE A 207 -20.66 13.63 9.64
C ILE A 207 -20.10 13.92 11.03
N ALA A 208 -19.07 14.76 11.14
CA ALA A 208 -18.48 15.13 12.42
C ALA A 208 -19.51 15.72 13.39
N ALA A 209 -20.38 16.63 12.91
CA ALA A 209 -21.44 17.22 13.70
C ALA A 209 -22.45 16.17 14.21
N ARG A 210 -22.81 15.18 13.39
CA ARG A 210 -23.73 14.10 13.79
C ARG A 210 -23.11 13.11 14.78
N ILE A 211 -21.82 12.80 14.61
CA ILE A 211 -21.07 12.00 15.59
C ILE A 211 -21.04 12.73 16.94
N ALA A 212 -20.71 14.02 16.95
CA ALA A 212 -20.69 14.83 18.17
C ALA A 212 -22.07 14.88 18.85
N ALA A 213 -23.15 15.09 18.09
CA ALA A 213 -24.52 15.10 18.60
C ALA A 213 -24.96 13.75 19.19
N ALA A 214 -24.37 12.64 18.71
CA ALA A 214 -24.67 11.29 19.18
C ALA A 214 -23.82 10.83 20.39
N GLY A 215 -23.04 11.72 21.01
CA GLY A 215 -22.19 11.39 22.17
C GLY A 215 -20.73 11.05 21.83
N GLY A 216 -20.41 11.01 20.54
CA GLY A 216 -19.13 11.26 19.82
C GLY A 216 -17.74 10.84 20.32
N ASN A 217 -17.56 10.35 21.54
CA ASN A 217 -16.24 10.23 22.17
C ASN A 217 -16.02 8.95 22.98
N ALA A 218 -16.89 7.93 22.85
CA ALA A 218 -16.81 6.71 23.65
C ALA A 218 -15.43 5.99 23.57
N ASP A 219 -14.72 6.11 22.44
CA ASP A 219 -13.39 5.51 22.24
C ASP A 219 -12.21 6.44 22.57
N GLY A 220 -12.43 7.68 23.03
CA GLY A 220 -11.36 8.62 23.38
C GLY A 220 -10.56 9.18 22.20
N LEU A 221 -11.14 9.20 21.01
CA LEU A 221 -10.53 9.72 19.78
C LEU A 221 -10.84 11.22 19.56
N PRO A 222 -10.05 11.95 18.76
CA PRO A 222 -10.34 13.35 18.42
C PRO A 222 -11.74 13.55 17.80
N ALA A 223 -12.36 14.68 18.11
CA ALA A 223 -13.75 14.96 17.76
C ALA A 223 -14.02 15.18 16.25
N ALA A 224 -13.00 15.51 15.45
CA ALA A 224 -13.09 15.59 13.99
C ALA A 224 -11.72 15.37 13.34
N ALA A 225 -11.72 14.85 12.12
CA ALA A 225 -10.52 14.73 11.29
C ALA A 225 -10.42 15.92 10.32
N GLY A 226 -9.20 16.40 10.05
CA GLY A 226 -8.97 17.26 8.89
C GLY A 226 -8.94 16.45 7.60
N VAL A 227 -9.19 17.08 6.44
CA VAL A 227 -9.15 16.42 5.12
C VAL A 227 -7.76 15.83 4.77
N ASP A 228 -6.71 16.30 5.44
CA ASP A 228 -5.35 15.78 5.33
C ASP A 228 -5.23 14.33 5.85
N ILE A 229 -6.04 13.95 6.84
CA ILE A 229 -6.01 12.61 7.44
C ILE A 229 -6.50 11.51 6.47
N PRO A 230 -7.71 11.57 5.88
CA PRO A 230 -8.14 10.58 4.89
C PRO A 230 -7.24 10.58 3.65
N ASN A 231 -6.73 11.75 3.23
CA ASN A 231 -5.77 11.83 2.13
C ASN A 231 -4.47 11.07 2.45
N ALA A 232 -3.93 11.22 3.67
CA ALA A 232 -2.75 10.50 4.10
C ALA A 232 -2.95 8.97 4.14
N ILE A 233 -4.14 8.51 4.57
CA ILE A 233 -4.51 7.09 4.54
C ILE A 233 -4.56 6.56 3.11
N GLN A 234 -5.16 7.33 2.19
CA GLN A 234 -5.25 6.93 0.80
C GLN A 234 -3.88 6.92 0.11
N ASP A 235 -3.04 7.93 0.33
CA ASP A 235 -1.68 7.97 -0.20
C ASP A 235 -0.83 6.80 0.32
N ALA A 236 -1.01 6.44 1.59
CA ALA A 236 -0.41 5.24 2.16
C ALA A 236 -0.87 3.99 1.42
N ALA A 237 -2.18 3.82 1.21
CA ALA A 237 -2.71 2.67 0.48
C ALA A 237 -2.20 2.59 -0.97
N ARG A 238 -2.08 3.73 -1.66
CA ARG A 238 -1.54 3.78 -3.02
C ARG A 238 -0.08 3.31 -3.07
N ARG A 239 0.76 3.73 -2.12
CA ARG A 239 2.16 3.27 -2.02
C ARG A 239 2.24 1.79 -1.65
N ALA A 240 1.46 1.35 -0.67
CA ALA A 240 1.37 -0.05 -0.22
C ALA A 240 1.07 -1.01 -1.39
N ASN A 241 0.19 -0.60 -2.30
CA ASN A 241 -0.22 -1.43 -3.44
C ASN A 241 0.85 -1.58 -4.53
N LEU A 242 1.94 -0.80 -4.48
CA LEU A 242 3.10 -1.00 -5.35
C LEU A 242 4.02 -2.13 -4.85
N TYR A 243 3.88 -2.58 -3.60
CA TYR A 243 4.76 -3.63 -3.06
C TYR A 243 4.64 -4.95 -3.82
N ALA A 244 3.44 -5.33 -4.26
CA ALA A 244 3.25 -6.53 -5.08
C ALA A 244 3.97 -6.41 -6.44
N ALA A 245 3.91 -5.24 -7.07
CA ALA A 245 4.63 -4.96 -8.32
C ALA A 245 6.15 -5.04 -8.12
N ALA A 246 6.67 -4.45 -7.04
CA ALA A 246 8.09 -4.51 -6.71
C ALA A 246 8.56 -5.94 -6.44
N GLN A 247 7.79 -6.72 -5.67
CA GLN A 247 8.09 -8.14 -5.42
C GLN A 247 8.07 -8.96 -6.70
N LYS A 248 7.11 -8.72 -7.61
CA LYS A 248 7.04 -9.42 -8.91
C LYS A 248 8.27 -9.12 -9.77
N LEU A 249 8.64 -7.85 -9.92
CA LEU A 249 9.82 -7.46 -10.70
C LEU A 249 11.13 -7.96 -10.06
N TRP A 250 11.25 -7.89 -8.73
CA TRP A 250 12.42 -8.44 -8.02
C TRP A 250 12.61 -9.94 -8.28
N ARG A 251 11.53 -10.73 -8.26
CA ARG A 251 11.61 -12.18 -8.49
C ARG A 251 11.79 -12.54 -9.96
N GLU A 252 11.03 -11.88 -10.83
CA GLU A 252 10.83 -12.34 -12.21
C GLU A 252 11.62 -11.54 -13.23
N ALA A 253 11.86 -10.25 -12.99
CA ALA A 253 12.69 -9.42 -13.86
C ALA A 253 14.17 -9.50 -13.47
N CYS A 254 14.48 -9.58 -12.17
CA CYS A 254 15.84 -9.62 -11.65
C CYS A 254 16.20 -11.04 -11.16
N ARG A 255 16.61 -11.91 -12.08
CA ARG A 255 16.76 -13.35 -11.84
C ARG A 255 18.10 -13.71 -11.20
N THR A 256 19.16 -12.96 -11.48
CA THR A 256 20.49 -13.25 -10.94
C THR A 256 20.78 -12.51 -9.62
N PRO A 257 21.63 -13.07 -8.73
CA PRO A 257 22.13 -12.36 -7.55
C PRO A 257 22.80 -11.03 -7.89
N ARG A 258 23.53 -10.98 -9.01
CA ARG A 258 24.20 -9.76 -9.50
C ARG A 258 23.20 -8.65 -9.82
N CYS A 259 22.12 -8.96 -10.55
CA CYS A 259 21.06 -8.00 -10.81
C CYS A 259 20.44 -7.52 -9.49
N ARG A 260 20.11 -8.43 -8.57
CA ARG A 260 19.44 -8.08 -7.31
C ARG A 260 20.28 -7.20 -6.42
N ALA A 261 21.57 -7.50 -6.30
CA ALA A 261 22.51 -6.66 -5.55
C ALA A 261 22.67 -5.28 -6.19
N ALA A 262 22.75 -5.18 -7.52
CA ALA A 262 22.83 -3.92 -8.23
C ALA A 262 21.56 -3.06 -8.05
N LEU A 263 20.38 -3.68 -8.16
CA LEU A 263 19.09 -3.02 -7.95
C LEU A 263 18.91 -2.58 -6.49
N PHE A 264 19.32 -3.42 -5.53
CA PHE A 264 19.29 -3.07 -4.12
C PHE A 264 20.28 -1.93 -3.77
N GLY A 265 21.50 -1.97 -4.31
CA GLY A 265 22.46 -0.88 -4.16
C GLY A 265 21.98 0.43 -4.78
N ALA A 266 21.26 0.37 -5.91
CA ALA A 266 20.55 1.52 -6.47
C ALA A 266 19.47 2.03 -5.50
N ALA A 267 18.64 1.15 -4.93
CA ALA A 267 17.59 1.52 -3.97
C ALA A 267 18.16 2.17 -2.70
N LEU A 268 19.28 1.66 -2.19
CA LEU A 268 20.01 2.26 -1.06
C LEU A 268 20.49 3.67 -1.40
N ARG A 269 21.16 3.87 -2.54
CA ARG A 269 21.59 5.21 -2.97
C ARG A 269 20.42 6.17 -3.14
N TYR A 270 19.33 5.71 -3.73
CA TYR A 270 18.10 6.49 -3.87
C TYR A 270 17.57 6.93 -2.49
N ARG A 271 17.49 6.00 -1.53
CA ARG A 271 17.01 6.30 -0.17
C ARG A 271 17.96 7.25 0.57
N LEU A 272 19.27 7.03 0.45
CA LEU A 272 20.34 7.82 1.07
C LEU A 272 20.49 9.23 0.49
N SER A 273 20.12 9.44 -0.78
CA SER A 273 20.15 10.75 -1.44
C SER A 273 18.85 11.55 -1.27
N GLY A 274 17.88 11.00 -0.52
CA GLY A 274 16.54 11.60 -0.38
C GLY A 274 15.76 11.59 -1.71
N GLY A 275 15.92 10.54 -2.50
CA GLY A 275 15.19 10.27 -3.74
C GLY A 275 15.71 10.98 -4.99
N ARG A 276 16.98 11.43 -4.99
CA ARG A 276 17.50 12.34 -6.03
C ARG A 276 18.52 11.70 -6.99
N GLY A 277 18.44 12.14 -8.24
CA GLY A 277 19.52 12.12 -9.25
C GLY A 277 19.92 10.76 -9.83
N HIS A 278 19.11 9.72 -9.65
CA HIS A 278 19.50 8.36 -10.05
C HIS A 278 19.11 7.94 -11.49
N ALA A 279 18.51 8.84 -12.27
CA ALA A 279 17.99 8.50 -13.60
C ALA A 279 19.09 8.23 -14.64
N ASP A 280 20.25 8.92 -14.56
CA ASP A 280 21.10 9.06 -15.75
C ASP A 280 22.60 8.70 -15.58
N GLY A 281 23.05 8.11 -14.46
CA GLY A 281 24.49 8.07 -14.20
C GLY A 281 25.10 6.96 -13.35
N ALA A 282 24.51 5.75 -13.23
CA ALA A 282 25.07 4.76 -12.31
C ALA A 282 25.22 3.35 -12.93
N GLY A 283 26.41 2.76 -12.75
CA GLY A 283 26.83 1.48 -13.33
C GLY A 283 25.97 0.25 -12.97
N TRP A 284 24.96 0.40 -12.10
CA TRP A 284 23.98 -0.67 -11.82
C TRP A 284 23.12 -1.00 -13.05
N GLN A 285 22.86 -0.04 -13.94
CA GLN A 285 22.05 -0.22 -15.13
C GLN A 285 22.59 -1.37 -16.00
N HIS A 286 23.92 -1.51 -16.09
CA HIS A 286 24.56 -2.59 -16.84
C HIS A 286 24.22 -3.98 -16.30
N ALA A 287 23.99 -4.13 -15.00
CA ALA A 287 23.61 -5.38 -14.37
C ALA A 287 22.08 -5.62 -14.35
N VAL A 288 21.26 -4.56 -14.42
CA VAL A 288 19.80 -4.67 -14.27
C VAL A 288 19.06 -4.63 -15.61
N LEU A 289 19.42 -3.70 -16.50
CA LEU A 289 18.67 -3.46 -17.73
C LEU A 289 18.59 -4.69 -18.64
N PRO A 290 19.66 -5.49 -18.86
CA PRO A 290 19.55 -6.68 -19.72
C PRO A 290 18.49 -7.69 -19.25
N GLU A 291 18.35 -7.90 -17.93
CA GLU A 291 17.36 -8.83 -17.38
C GLU A 291 15.94 -8.23 -17.40
N PHE A 292 15.84 -6.93 -17.16
CA PHE A 292 14.59 -6.19 -17.25
C PHE A 292 14.08 -6.08 -18.69
N ASP A 293 14.96 -5.91 -19.68
CA ASP A 293 14.61 -5.94 -21.11
C ASP A 293 14.15 -7.34 -21.52
N ALA A 294 14.80 -8.39 -21.04
CA ALA A 294 14.34 -9.77 -21.24
C ALA A 294 12.97 -10.03 -20.60
N TYR A 295 12.67 -9.41 -19.45
CA TYR A 295 11.33 -9.43 -18.84
C TYR A 295 10.30 -8.64 -19.63
N ALA A 296 10.65 -7.43 -20.06
CA ALA A 296 9.80 -6.59 -20.87
C ALA A 296 9.37 -7.28 -22.17
N ALA A 297 10.32 -7.93 -22.85
CA ALA A 297 10.09 -8.65 -24.11
C ALA A 297 9.03 -9.76 -24.02
N ARG A 298 8.77 -10.33 -22.84
CA ARG A 298 7.79 -11.42 -22.62
C ARG A 298 6.57 -11.08 -21.78
N SER A 299 6.54 -9.90 -21.15
CA SER A 299 5.49 -9.56 -20.16
C SER A 299 4.42 -8.60 -20.67
N GLY A 300 4.67 -7.88 -21.77
CA GLY A 300 3.73 -6.87 -22.24
C GLY A 300 3.59 -5.65 -21.33
N GLY A 301 4.42 -5.55 -20.28
CA GLY A 301 4.31 -4.54 -19.24
C GLY A 301 3.59 -5.06 -17.99
N LEU A 302 3.24 -4.15 -17.09
CA LEU A 302 2.62 -4.50 -15.80
C LEU A 302 1.37 -3.65 -15.52
N LEU A 303 0.24 -4.29 -15.27
CA LEU A 303 -0.99 -3.64 -14.83
C LEU A 303 -0.98 -3.49 -13.31
N ILE A 304 -1.07 -2.25 -12.83
CA ILE A 304 -1.12 -1.94 -11.40
C ILE A 304 -2.59 -1.91 -10.97
N PRO A 305 -2.98 -2.71 -9.97
CA PRO A 305 -4.37 -2.76 -9.53
C PRO A 305 -4.79 -1.48 -8.82
N ASP A 306 -6.06 -1.11 -8.98
CA ASP A 306 -6.61 0.11 -8.39
C ASP A 306 -7.12 -0.13 -6.96
N SER A 307 -6.52 0.62 -6.04
CA SER A 307 -6.91 0.66 -4.62
C SER A 307 -7.99 1.70 -4.33
N ASP A 308 -8.31 2.55 -5.29
CA ASP A 308 -9.21 3.67 -5.10
C ASP A 308 -10.68 3.25 -5.29
N LEU A 309 -11.52 3.67 -4.36
CA LEU A 309 -12.97 3.61 -4.49
C LEU A 309 -13.51 4.99 -4.93
N PRO A 310 -14.61 5.05 -5.70
CA PRO A 310 -15.30 6.33 -5.93
C PRO A 310 -15.68 6.97 -4.60
N ASP A 311 -15.57 8.29 -4.50
CA ASP A 311 -16.04 9.01 -3.31
C ASP A 311 -17.56 8.89 -3.16
N ARG A 312 -18.05 8.93 -1.92
CA ARG A 312 -19.48 8.88 -1.59
C ARG A 312 -19.75 9.83 -0.45
N ASP A 313 -20.68 10.74 -0.67
CA ASP A 313 -21.32 11.48 0.41
C ASP A 313 -22.61 10.75 0.81
N PRO A 314 -22.63 10.03 1.95
CA PRO A 314 -23.84 9.31 2.37
C PRO A 314 -24.95 10.28 2.78
N LEU A 315 -24.64 11.56 2.97
CA LEU A 315 -25.57 12.62 3.38
C LEU A 315 -25.97 13.54 2.23
N ALA A 316 -25.62 13.22 0.99
CA ALA A 316 -26.00 14.01 -0.18
C ALA A 316 -27.52 13.95 -0.42
N PRO A 317 -28.13 15.03 -0.97
CA PRO A 317 -29.52 15.00 -1.44
C PRO A 317 -29.71 13.85 -2.44
N GLY A 318 -30.64 12.93 -2.14
CA GLY A 318 -30.86 11.69 -2.91
C GLY A 318 -30.40 10.39 -2.22
N TYR A 319 -29.62 10.47 -1.15
CA TYR A 319 -29.23 9.32 -0.32
C TYR A 319 -29.94 9.32 1.04
N SER A 320 -29.76 10.38 1.82
CA SER A 320 -30.32 10.46 3.17
C SER A 320 -30.40 11.88 3.75
N ALA A 321 -30.02 12.92 2.98
CA ALA A 321 -29.88 14.30 3.50
C ALA A 321 -31.10 14.83 4.28
N ALA A 322 -32.29 14.35 3.92
CA ALA A 322 -33.57 14.75 4.48
C ALA A 322 -34.19 13.75 5.48
N LEU A 323 -33.54 12.61 5.73
CA LEU A 323 -34.10 11.57 6.61
C LEU A 323 -33.66 11.80 8.08
N PRO A 324 -34.56 11.61 9.05
CA PRO A 324 -34.22 11.49 10.47
C PRO A 324 -33.13 10.45 10.73
N LEU A 325 -32.33 10.64 11.79
CA LEU A 325 -31.14 9.83 12.09
C LEU A 325 -31.45 8.33 12.22
N ASP A 326 -32.60 8.02 12.82
CA ASP A 326 -33.16 6.68 13.02
C ASP A 326 -33.67 6.02 11.74
N GLN A 327 -33.74 6.76 10.63
CA GLN A 327 -34.25 6.31 9.34
C GLN A 327 -33.16 6.19 8.26
N ILE A 328 -31.92 6.56 8.55
CA ILE A 328 -30.82 6.45 7.59
C ILE A 328 -30.43 4.97 7.44
N LEU A 329 -30.45 4.46 6.22
CA LEU A 329 -29.99 3.10 5.90
C LEU A 329 -28.54 3.16 5.39
N ALA A 330 -27.70 2.18 5.73
CA ALA A 330 -26.32 2.08 5.25
C ALA A 330 -26.24 1.54 3.79
N GLY A 331 -27.13 2.03 2.93
CA GLY A 331 -27.26 1.56 1.56
C GLY A 331 -26.16 2.03 0.62
N VAL A 332 -25.50 1.09 -0.05
CA VAL A 332 -24.46 1.35 -1.07
C VAL A 332 -25.00 1.02 -2.47
N PRO A 333 -25.20 2.00 -3.37
CA PRO A 333 -25.63 1.71 -4.74
C PRO A 333 -24.60 0.90 -5.52
N ALA A 334 -25.03 0.19 -6.56
CA ALA A 334 -24.15 -0.61 -7.41
C ALA A 334 -22.91 0.17 -7.85
N ALA A 335 -23.07 1.39 -8.39
CA ALA A 335 -21.97 2.24 -8.89
C ALA A 335 -20.89 2.61 -7.87
N LEU A 336 -21.19 2.48 -6.56
CA LEU A 336 -20.30 2.82 -5.46
C LEU A 336 -19.90 1.58 -4.63
N ASP A 337 -20.35 0.38 -5.01
CA ASP A 337 -20.09 -0.88 -4.33
C ASP A 337 -18.65 -1.35 -4.59
N PRO A 338 -17.84 -1.62 -3.54
CA PRO A 338 -16.47 -2.12 -3.70
C PRO A 338 -16.32 -3.43 -4.48
N LEU A 339 -17.42 -4.18 -4.66
CA LEU A 339 -17.47 -5.42 -5.44
C LEU A 339 -17.48 -5.21 -6.95
N LEU A 340 -17.68 -3.98 -7.44
CA LEU A 340 -17.58 -3.70 -8.88
C LEU A 340 -16.14 -3.93 -9.36
N PRO A 341 -15.91 -4.67 -10.45
CA PRO A 341 -14.58 -4.81 -11.05
C PRO A 341 -13.97 -3.44 -11.36
N ARG A 342 -12.73 -3.23 -10.94
CA ARG A 342 -11.99 -2.00 -11.20
C ARG A 342 -10.96 -2.24 -12.32
N PRO A 343 -10.81 -1.30 -13.27
CA PRO A 343 -9.72 -1.36 -14.24
C PRO A 343 -8.37 -1.19 -13.54
N ALA A 344 -7.28 -1.45 -14.27
CA ALA A 344 -5.95 -1.12 -13.79
C ALA A 344 -5.84 0.41 -13.59
N ARG A 345 -5.20 0.83 -12.49
CA ARG A 345 -4.95 2.24 -12.20
C ARG A 345 -4.00 2.85 -13.22
N GLU A 346 -2.95 2.10 -13.54
CA GLU A 346 -1.99 2.44 -14.58
C GLU A 346 -1.40 1.16 -15.18
N ALA A 347 -0.84 1.31 -16.38
CA ALA A 347 -0.03 0.28 -17.01
C ALA A 347 1.43 0.77 -17.05
N TRP A 348 2.34 0.02 -16.44
CA TRP A 348 3.77 0.26 -16.57
C TRP A 348 4.26 -0.27 -17.92
N PRO A 349 5.02 0.52 -18.70
CA PRO A 349 5.43 0.14 -20.04
C PRO A 349 6.27 -1.15 -20.09
N ALA A 350 6.18 -1.85 -21.21
CA ALA A 350 7.03 -2.99 -21.54
C ALA A 350 8.44 -2.55 -21.99
N ALA A 351 9.15 -1.80 -21.16
CA ALA A 351 10.52 -1.36 -21.42
C ALA A 351 11.36 -1.50 -20.14
N GLY A 352 12.54 -2.11 -20.24
CA GLY A 352 13.34 -2.42 -19.05
C GLY A 352 13.77 -1.17 -18.28
N THR A 353 14.17 -0.11 -18.99
CA THR A 353 14.50 1.20 -18.40
C THR A 353 13.31 1.82 -17.67
N ALA A 354 12.12 1.79 -18.26
CA ALA A 354 10.90 2.34 -17.66
C ALA A 354 10.47 1.54 -16.41
N LEU A 355 10.52 0.20 -16.47
CA LEU A 355 10.24 -0.66 -15.34
C LEU A 355 11.24 -0.46 -14.20
N ALA A 356 12.53 -0.37 -14.51
CA ALA A 356 13.58 -0.13 -13.54
C ALA A 356 13.42 1.24 -12.84
N ALA A 357 13.10 2.30 -13.60
CA ALA A 357 12.84 3.63 -13.06
C ALA A 357 11.61 3.67 -12.14
N ARG A 358 10.56 2.89 -12.44
CA ARG A 358 9.34 2.81 -11.62
C ARG A 358 9.52 1.98 -10.35
N VAL A 359 10.25 0.87 -10.41
CA VAL A 359 10.39 -0.05 -9.25
C VAL A 359 11.40 0.44 -8.23
N LEU A 360 12.44 1.15 -8.66
CA LEU A 360 13.51 1.65 -7.80
C LEU A 360 13.01 2.44 -6.57
N PRO A 361 12.18 3.50 -6.72
CA PRO A 361 11.67 4.24 -5.57
C PRO A 361 10.81 3.37 -4.65
N VAL A 362 10.06 2.41 -5.20
CA VAL A 362 9.23 1.50 -4.40
C VAL A 362 10.09 0.61 -3.51
N LEU A 363 11.18 0.03 -4.05
CA LEU A 363 12.12 -0.76 -3.25
C LEU A 363 12.82 0.09 -2.19
N ALA A 364 13.17 1.34 -2.52
CA ALA A 364 13.77 2.26 -1.57
C ALA A 364 12.82 2.62 -0.41
N ASP A 365 11.54 2.89 -0.71
CA ASP A 365 10.49 3.14 0.29
C ASP A 365 10.17 1.90 1.14
N MET A 366 10.57 0.71 0.68
CA MET A 366 10.42 -0.51 1.46
C MET A 366 11.47 -0.67 2.58
N LEU A 367 12.47 0.20 2.66
CA LEU A 367 13.53 0.17 3.67
C LEU A 367 13.17 1.01 4.89
N ALA A 368 13.45 0.51 6.10
CA ALA A 368 13.15 1.21 7.34
C ALA A 368 14.12 2.40 7.55
N ALA A 369 13.62 3.53 8.05
CA ALA A 369 14.46 4.68 8.39
C ALA A 369 15.60 4.33 9.37
N ARG A 370 15.32 3.48 10.36
CA ARG A 370 16.32 2.99 11.32
C ARG A 370 17.47 2.27 10.63
N ASP A 371 17.16 1.37 9.70
CA ASP A 371 18.18 0.59 8.98
C ASP A 371 19.05 1.49 8.10
N ILE A 372 18.44 2.49 7.47
CA ILE A 372 19.14 3.50 6.67
C ILE A 372 20.06 4.35 7.57
N ALA A 373 19.56 4.80 8.73
CA ALA A 373 20.36 5.56 9.69
C ALA A 373 21.54 4.74 10.24
N ALA A 374 21.32 3.44 10.51
CA ALA A 374 22.37 2.52 10.94
C ALA A 374 23.44 2.34 9.84
N LEU A 375 23.02 2.14 8.59
CA LEU A 375 23.94 2.09 7.45
C LEU A 375 24.73 3.39 7.30
N GLN A 376 24.08 4.55 7.34
CA GLN A 376 24.76 5.85 7.27
C GLN A 376 25.80 6.01 8.39
N GLY A 377 25.43 5.68 9.64
CA GLY A 377 26.34 5.71 10.77
C GLY A 377 27.54 4.81 10.57
N ARG A 378 27.31 3.60 10.05
CA ARG A 378 28.40 2.66 9.78
C ARG A 378 29.34 3.14 8.68
N LEU A 379 28.79 3.66 7.57
CA LEU A 379 29.58 4.18 6.46
C LEU A 379 30.47 5.35 6.88
N ARG A 380 30.01 6.22 7.78
CA ARG A 380 30.81 7.30 8.36
C ARG A 380 31.95 6.80 9.25
N ALA A 381 31.72 5.71 9.97
CA ALA A 381 32.68 5.13 10.90
C ALA A 381 33.71 4.22 10.21
N LEU A 382 33.57 3.95 8.91
CA LEU A 382 34.61 3.25 8.17
C LEU A 382 35.86 4.13 8.11
N PRO A 383 37.07 3.55 8.22
CA PRO A 383 38.29 4.27 7.94
C PRO A 383 38.19 4.92 6.56
N ASP A 384 38.79 6.10 6.41
CA ASP A 384 38.84 6.79 5.12
C ASP A 384 39.23 5.77 4.04
N ALA A 385 38.27 5.50 3.15
CA ALA A 385 38.48 4.55 2.07
C ALA A 385 39.71 5.00 1.28
N ALA A 386 40.43 4.04 0.68
CA ALA A 386 41.61 4.35 -0.14
C ALA A 386 41.34 5.37 -1.28
N SER A 387 40.06 5.62 -1.61
CA SER A 387 39.61 6.62 -2.57
C SER A 387 39.69 8.04 -2.00
N ALA A 388 40.46 8.90 -2.66
CA ALA A 388 40.65 10.29 -2.25
C ALA A 388 39.31 11.06 -2.22
N SER A 389 39.15 11.93 -1.22
CA SER A 389 38.04 12.88 -1.17
C SER A 389 38.05 13.77 -2.41
N ARG A 390 36.88 14.02 -2.99
CA ARG A 390 36.70 14.99 -4.08
C ARG A 390 36.48 16.38 -3.52
N THR A 391 37.08 17.36 -4.16
CA THR A 391 36.90 18.78 -3.82
C THR A 391 36.15 19.48 -4.95
N TYR A 392 35.13 20.26 -4.59
CA TYR A 392 34.50 21.22 -5.50
C TYR A 392 34.72 22.62 -4.96
N ALA A 393 35.21 23.54 -5.79
CA ALA A 393 35.53 24.90 -5.36
C ALA A 393 34.71 25.94 -6.12
N ALA A 394 34.41 27.04 -5.44
CA ALA A 394 33.71 28.19 -5.98
C ALA A 394 34.43 29.49 -5.62
N ALA A 395 34.44 30.43 -6.55
CA ALA A 395 34.83 31.81 -6.26
C ALA A 395 33.57 32.57 -5.80
N CYS A 396 33.67 33.25 -4.66
CA CYS A 396 32.53 33.89 -4.02
C CYS A 396 32.70 35.41 -3.98
N ARG A 397 31.60 36.11 -4.26
CA ARG A 397 31.45 37.55 -4.04
C ARG A 397 30.32 37.76 -3.06
N GLY A 398 30.46 38.69 -2.14
CA GLY A 398 29.42 38.93 -1.15
C GLY A 398 29.49 40.29 -0.51
N LYS A 399 28.50 40.55 0.34
CA LYS A 399 28.42 41.74 1.18
C LYS A 399 28.00 41.35 2.58
N ALA A 400 28.44 42.13 3.56
CA ALA A 400 28.01 42.01 4.94
C ALA A 400 27.03 43.14 5.27
N GLU A 401 25.88 42.79 5.85
CA GLU A 401 24.86 43.72 6.34
C GLU A 401 24.56 43.37 7.82
N GLY A 402 25.19 44.10 8.74
CA GLY A 402 25.13 43.77 10.16
C GLY A 402 25.72 42.39 10.44
N ASN A 403 24.90 41.48 10.98
CA ASN A 403 25.28 40.10 11.29
C ASN A 403 25.03 39.12 10.13
N LEU A 404 24.51 39.58 8.99
CA LEU A 404 24.21 38.72 7.84
C LEU A 404 25.24 38.89 6.74
N ILE A 405 25.70 37.78 6.17
CA ILE A 405 26.54 37.75 4.96
C ILE A 405 25.77 37.07 3.84
N ASP A 406 25.62 37.77 2.72
CA ASP A 406 25.10 37.21 1.48
C ASP A 406 26.26 36.95 0.51
N LEU A 407 26.35 35.71 0.04
CA LEU A 407 27.36 35.21 -0.88
C LEU A 407 26.72 34.73 -2.18
N GLN A 408 27.30 35.12 -3.29
CA GLN A 408 27.08 34.54 -4.60
C GLN A 408 28.37 33.88 -5.05
N CYS A 409 28.33 32.55 -5.18
CA CYS A 409 29.47 31.71 -5.50
C CYS A 409 29.30 31.09 -6.88
N GLU A 410 30.26 31.35 -7.76
CA GLU A 410 30.28 30.87 -9.14
C GLU A 410 31.39 29.85 -9.35
N ALA A 411 31.18 28.98 -10.34
CA ALA A 411 32.00 27.80 -10.57
C ALA A 411 33.45 28.14 -10.90
N ALA A 412 34.35 27.84 -9.95
CA ALA A 412 35.80 27.83 -10.18
C ALA A 412 36.30 26.40 -10.46
N ALA A 413 35.78 25.41 -9.73
CA ALA A 413 36.00 23.98 -9.94
C ALA A 413 34.70 23.20 -9.69
N GLY A 414 33.65 23.57 -10.45
CA GLY A 414 32.40 22.81 -10.49
C GLY A 414 31.43 23.02 -9.34
N ALA A 415 31.64 23.96 -8.41
CA ALA A 415 30.62 24.34 -7.42
C ALA A 415 29.99 25.70 -7.73
N SER A 416 28.66 25.82 -7.72
CA SER A 416 27.97 27.12 -7.74
C SER A 416 26.81 27.12 -6.76
N PHE A 417 26.60 28.21 -6.04
CA PHE A 417 25.52 28.33 -5.05
C PHE A 417 25.37 29.77 -4.57
N LYS A 418 24.27 30.04 -3.88
CA LYS A 418 24.09 31.25 -3.07
C LYS A 418 24.09 30.85 -1.60
N ALA A 419 24.71 31.66 -0.75
CA ALA A 419 24.71 31.46 0.69
C ALA A 419 24.18 32.71 1.39
N ARG A 420 23.34 32.53 2.41
CA ARG A 420 23.01 33.55 3.38
C ARG A 420 23.39 33.03 4.75
N ILE A 421 24.21 33.75 5.49
CA ILE A 421 24.78 33.23 6.73
C ILE A 421 24.67 34.28 7.82
N ASP A 422 24.16 33.83 8.96
CA ASP A 422 24.02 34.60 10.19
C ASP A 422 25.23 34.33 11.09
N ILE A 423 26.08 35.36 11.22
CA ILE A 423 27.29 35.34 12.03
C ILE A 423 26.95 35.13 13.52
N SER A 424 25.83 35.67 14.00
CA SER A 424 25.45 35.66 15.41
C SER A 424 24.86 34.33 15.85
N ALA A 425 24.09 33.68 14.96
CA ALA A 425 23.53 32.35 15.19
C ALA A 425 24.48 31.24 14.76
N THR A 426 25.62 31.55 14.12
CA THR A 426 26.54 30.57 13.51
C THR A 426 25.82 29.58 12.60
N THR A 427 24.84 30.06 11.83
CA THR A 427 24.00 29.24 10.94
C THR A 427 23.89 29.89 9.58
N GLY A 428 23.55 29.11 8.55
CA GLY A 428 23.32 29.65 7.21
C GLY A 428 22.31 28.85 6.40
N LYS A 429 22.04 29.34 5.19
CA LYS A 429 21.22 28.70 4.17
C LYS A 429 21.95 28.74 2.84
N LEU A 430 21.92 27.62 2.13
CA LEU A 430 22.37 27.48 0.76
C LEU A 430 21.15 27.47 -0.18
N ARG A 431 21.29 28.11 -1.33
CA ARG A 431 20.31 28.05 -2.42
C ARG A 431 21.01 27.78 -3.74
N ASP A 432 20.27 27.22 -4.69
CA ASP A 432 20.75 26.95 -6.05
C ASP A 432 22.08 26.18 -6.08
N LEU A 433 22.26 25.21 -5.18
CA LEU A 433 23.52 24.47 -5.04
C LEU A 433 23.73 23.53 -6.22
N SER A 434 24.84 23.69 -6.94
CA SER A 434 25.31 22.78 -7.98
C SER A 434 26.72 22.32 -7.65
N LEU A 435 26.96 21.01 -7.80
CA LEU A 435 28.26 20.34 -7.66
C LEU A 435 28.48 19.42 -8.87
N GLY A 436 29.26 19.88 -9.85
CA GLY A 436 29.44 19.20 -11.13
C GLY A 436 28.14 19.18 -11.96
N SER A 437 27.68 17.99 -12.34
CA SER A 437 26.39 17.78 -13.03
C SER A 437 25.20 17.66 -12.07
N PHE A 438 25.45 17.64 -10.75
CA PHE A 438 24.41 17.49 -9.75
C PHE A 438 23.93 18.86 -9.29
N ALA A 439 22.63 19.12 -9.41
CA ALA A 439 21.99 20.33 -8.91
C ALA A 439 20.97 20.02 -7.82
N LEU A 440 20.85 20.94 -6.88
CA LEU A 440 19.96 20.93 -5.74
C LEU A 440 19.33 22.32 -5.56
N GLY A 441 18.05 22.33 -5.19
CA GLY A 441 17.43 23.53 -4.62
C GLY A 441 17.95 23.84 -3.21
N ASP A 442 17.19 24.57 -2.42
CA ASP A 442 17.58 25.07 -1.09
C ASP A 442 18.06 23.97 -0.10
N ALA A 443 19.02 24.33 0.76
CA ALA A 443 19.58 23.53 1.85
C ALA A 443 19.94 24.40 3.06
N ASP A 444 20.03 23.82 4.25
CA ASP A 444 20.36 24.51 5.50
C ASP A 444 21.81 24.22 5.92
N LEU A 445 22.42 25.15 6.66
CA LEU A 445 23.73 25.01 7.31
C LEU A 445 23.56 25.24 8.82
N PRO A 446 23.09 24.24 9.59
CA PRO A 446 22.61 24.47 10.95
C PRO A 446 23.71 24.58 12.03
N ALA A 447 24.99 24.46 11.67
CA ALA A 447 26.10 24.73 12.57
C ALA A 447 27.35 25.06 11.75
N VAL A 448 27.77 26.33 11.80
CA VAL A 448 29.01 26.81 11.20
C VAL A 448 30.02 27.03 12.32
N GLU A 449 30.98 26.13 12.46
CA GLU A 449 32.17 26.39 13.26
C GLU A 449 32.98 27.51 12.59
N VAL A 450 33.22 28.59 13.32
CA VAL A 450 33.94 29.76 12.80
C VAL A 450 35.32 29.83 13.42
N THR A 451 36.35 29.69 12.59
CA THR A 451 37.75 29.95 12.98
C THR A 451 38.15 31.36 12.56
N GLN A 452 38.51 32.20 13.51
CA GLN A 452 39.09 33.53 13.23
C GLN A 452 40.59 33.39 12.94
N ARG A 453 41.07 34.01 11.87
CA ARG A 453 42.50 34.11 11.52
C ARG A 453 42.86 35.57 11.27
N ALA A 454 44.14 35.91 11.38
CA ALA A 454 44.62 37.26 11.05
C ALA A 454 44.28 37.69 9.61
N SER A 455 44.12 36.73 8.70
CA SER A 455 43.79 36.93 7.28
C SER A 455 42.29 37.01 6.98
N GLY A 456 41.40 36.73 7.95
CA GLY A 456 39.96 36.65 7.72
C GLY A 456 39.25 35.59 8.56
N ARG A 457 38.02 35.24 8.17
CA ARG A 457 37.18 34.24 8.83
C ARG A 457 37.07 32.99 7.96
N ILE A 458 37.27 31.83 8.58
CA ILE A 458 37.01 30.54 7.92
C ILE A 458 35.81 29.90 8.58
N TRP A 459 34.83 29.57 7.76
CA TRP A 459 33.55 29.03 8.15
C TRP A 459 33.48 27.60 7.71
N HIS A 460 33.37 26.69 8.67
CA HIS A 460 33.30 25.27 8.45
C HIS A 460 31.94 24.76 8.89
N GLY A 461 31.23 24.08 8.00
CA GLY A 461 29.95 23.47 8.36
C GLY A 461 29.66 22.23 7.52
N THR A 462 28.79 21.37 8.03
CA THR A 462 28.27 20.24 7.26
C THR A 462 26.90 20.62 6.69
N PRO A 463 26.75 20.68 5.36
CA PRO A 463 25.46 20.98 4.75
C PRO A 463 24.41 19.91 5.07
N LEU A 464 23.27 20.34 5.61
CA LEU A 464 22.13 19.49 5.91
C LEU A 464 20.92 19.92 5.07
N ARG A 465 20.01 18.99 4.82
CA ARG A 465 18.71 19.29 4.21
C ARG A 465 17.62 18.67 5.08
N ALA A 466 16.70 19.50 5.58
CA ALA A 466 15.68 19.07 6.52
C ALA A 466 16.27 18.31 7.74
N GLY A 467 17.45 18.74 8.20
CA GLY A 467 18.18 18.12 9.31
C GLY A 467 18.97 16.84 8.96
N GLU A 468 18.94 16.38 7.71
CA GLU A 468 19.65 15.17 7.28
C GLU A 468 20.91 15.49 6.45
N GLU A 469 21.92 14.61 6.56
CA GLU A 469 23.15 14.72 5.77
C GLU A 469 22.88 14.67 4.26
N MET A 470 23.62 15.49 3.51
CA MET A 470 23.47 15.54 2.07
C MET A 470 24.39 14.53 1.37
N ARG A 471 23.85 13.84 0.37
CA ARG A 471 24.59 12.90 -0.49
C ARG A 471 24.37 13.21 -1.97
N LEU A 472 25.42 12.99 -2.77
CA LEU A 472 25.34 12.95 -4.22
C LEU A 472 24.61 11.69 -4.70
N PRO A 473 24.15 11.63 -5.96
CA PRO A 473 23.41 10.47 -6.49
C PRO A 473 24.20 9.16 -6.55
N ASP A 474 25.53 9.24 -6.57
CA ASP A 474 26.44 8.09 -6.47
C ASP A 474 26.56 7.55 -5.03
N GLY A 475 25.94 8.21 -4.05
CA GLY A 475 25.97 7.85 -2.63
C GLY A 475 27.07 8.56 -1.83
N SER A 476 27.93 9.36 -2.47
CA SER A 476 28.99 10.11 -1.80
C SER A 476 28.42 11.18 -0.86
N ARG A 477 29.01 11.33 0.34
CA ARG A 477 28.59 12.33 1.32
C ARG A 477 29.22 13.68 1.03
N ILE A 478 28.42 14.74 1.10
CA ILE A 478 28.92 16.12 1.20
C ILE A 478 29.32 16.33 2.66
N ALA A 479 30.60 16.09 2.97
CA ALA A 479 31.09 15.99 4.34
C ALA A 479 31.31 17.35 4.98
N ALA A 480 31.77 18.33 4.20
CA ALA A 480 32.06 19.67 4.69
C ALA A 480 31.89 20.73 3.59
N LEU A 481 31.58 21.94 4.03
CA LEU A 481 31.70 23.19 3.30
C LEU A 481 32.63 24.10 4.11
N GLU A 482 33.73 24.52 3.48
CA GLU A 482 34.60 25.56 3.99
C GLU A 482 34.36 26.84 3.18
N ILE A 483 34.11 27.96 3.85
CA ILE A 483 34.04 29.29 3.23
C ILE A 483 35.13 30.16 3.86
N ASN A 484 36.06 30.62 3.03
CA ASN A 484 37.09 31.56 3.42
C ASN A 484 36.65 32.97 3.03
N TRP A 485 36.43 33.80 4.05
CA TRP A 485 36.05 35.20 3.93
C TRP A 485 37.20 36.10 4.41
N PRO A 486 38.00 36.68 3.49
CA PRO A 486 39.17 37.47 3.86
C PRO A 486 38.81 38.77 4.62
N ALA A 487 39.76 39.24 5.43
CA ALA A 487 39.65 40.53 6.11
C ALA A 487 39.83 41.70 5.13
N GLY A 488 38.94 42.69 5.19
CA GLY A 488 38.94 43.86 4.31
C GLY A 488 38.08 43.68 3.06
N ALA A 489 36.95 44.39 2.98
CA ALA A 489 36.08 44.38 1.81
C ALA A 489 36.54 45.40 0.75
N PRO A 490 36.34 45.12 -0.55
CA PRO A 490 35.74 43.91 -1.12
C PRO A 490 36.82 42.94 -1.62
N ALA A 491 37.37 42.10 -0.74
CA ALA A 491 38.26 41.02 -1.16
C ALA A 491 37.48 39.77 -1.63
N PRO A 492 37.97 39.02 -2.63
CA PRO A 492 37.31 37.82 -3.15
C PRO A 492 37.28 36.72 -2.08
N ALA A 493 36.09 36.20 -1.79
CA ALA A 493 35.92 35.03 -0.93
C ALA A 493 36.03 33.76 -1.76
N SER A 494 36.31 32.63 -1.11
CA SER A 494 36.32 31.32 -1.76
C SER A 494 35.55 30.31 -0.92
N ALA A 495 34.95 29.33 -1.59
CA ALA A 495 34.29 28.22 -0.93
C ALA A 495 34.75 26.88 -1.49
N GLN A 496 34.78 25.87 -0.63
CA GLN A 496 35.21 24.52 -0.95
C GLN A 496 34.26 23.50 -0.32
N PHE A 497 33.69 22.63 -1.13
CA PHE A 497 32.99 21.43 -0.67
C PHE A 497 33.92 20.23 -0.69
N VAL A 498 33.91 19.46 0.40
CA VAL A 498 34.59 18.17 0.49
C VAL A 498 33.55 17.06 0.37
N VAL A 499 33.71 16.22 -0.65
CA VAL A 499 32.83 15.10 -0.96
C VAL A 499 33.58 13.80 -0.76
N ARG A 500 33.06 12.94 0.13
CA ARG A 500 33.68 11.64 0.47
C ARG A 500 32.94 10.49 -0.22
N PRO A 501 33.64 9.59 -0.95
CA PRO A 501 33.04 8.45 -1.64
C PRO A 501 32.69 7.29 -0.67
N GLU A 502 31.89 7.58 0.35
CA GLU A 502 31.61 6.66 1.46
C GLU A 502 30.75 5.45 1.08
N PHE A 503 30.13 5.44 -0.11
CA PHE A 503 29.27 4.32 -0.52
C PHE A 503 30.04 3.20 -1.24
N GLU A 504 31.26 3.45 -1.74
CA GLU A 504 32.06 2.42 -2.42
C GLU A 504 32.32 1.16 -1.58
N PRO A 505 32.59 1.24 -0.25
CA PRO A 505 32.67 0.04 0.59
C PRO A 505 31.39 -0.78 0.59
N ALA A 506 30.21 -0.14 0.58
CA ALA A 506 28.94 -0.83 0.47
C ALA A 506 28.79 -1.49 -0.90
N GLU A 507 29.20 -0.84 -1.99
CA GLU A 507 29.16 -1.45 -3.33
C GLU A 507 30.03 -2.70 -3.42
N ARG A 508 31.25 -2.66 -2.86
CA ARG A 508 32.12 -3.84 -2.78
C ARG A 508 31.50 -4.95 -1.95
N ALA A 509 30.98 -4.63 -0.77
CA ALA A 509 30.31 -5.59 0.09
C ALA A 509 29.08 -6.24 -0.58
N LEU A 510 28.28 -5.46 -1.32
CA LEU A 510 27.16 -5.97 -2.10
C LEU A 510 27.59 -6.91 -3.23
N ALA A 511 28.68 -6.58 -3.94
CA ALA A 511 29.23 -7.44 -4.99
C ALA A 511 29.72 -8.78 -4.42
N GLU A 512 30.36 -8.78 -3.26
CA GLU A 512 30.81 -10.00 -2.58
C GLU A 512 29.62 -10.83 -2.07
N LEU A 513 28.60 -10.19 -1.48
CA LEU A 513 27.37 -10.87 -1.06
C LEU A 513 26.62 -11.48 -2.24
N ALA A 514 26.69 -10.86 -3.42
CA ALA A 514 26.11 -11.39 -4.65
C ALA A 514 26.89 -12.59 -5.22
N ALA A 515 28.20 -12.66 -4.96
CA ALA A 515 29.07 -13.75 -5.40
C ALA A 515 29.10 -14.93 -4.40
N ALA A 516 28.65 -14.71 -3.16
CA ALA A 516 28.61 -15.74 -2.13
C ALA A 516 27.60 -16.86 -2.47
N PRO A 517 28.01 -18.14 -2.44
CA PRO A 517 27.09 -19.26 -2.61
C PRO A 517 26.00 -19.24 -1.54
N GLN A 518 24.74 -19.43 -1.93
CA GLN A 518 23.59 -19.35 -1.00
C GLN A 518 23.51 -17.99 -0.27
N GLY A 519 23.98 -16.93 -0.93
CA GLY A 519 23.97 -15.57 -0.41
C GLY A 519 22.56 -14.96 -0.32
N PRO A 520 22.44 -13.77 0.31
CA PRO A 520 21.14 -13.12 0.54
C PRO A 520 20.45 -12.63 -0.75
N PHE A 521 21.14 -12.65 -1.89
CA PHE A 521 20.61 -12.26 -3.20
C PHE A 521 20.19 -13.46 -4.07
N GLU A 522 20.17 -14.67 -3.52
CA GLU A 522 19.57 -15.83 -4.20
C GLU A 522 18.07 -15.63 -4.49
N ALA A 523 17.49 -16.51 -5.29
CA ALA A 523 16.09 -16.43 -5.67
C ALA A 523 15.17 -16.38 -4.44
N GLY A 524 14.33 -15.35 -4.33
CA GLY A 524 13.48 -15.17 -3.16
C GLY A 524 12.71 -13.85 -3.14
N ILE A 525 12.07 -13.60 -2.01
CA ILE A 525 11.31 -12.39 -1.73
C ILE A 525 12.28 -11.25 -1.40
N TYR A 526 11.94 -10.03 -1.80
CA TYR A 526 12.67 -8.84 -1.39
C TYR A 526 12.39 -8.56 0.09
N GLU A 527 13.41 -8.73 0.94
CA GLU A 527 13.37 -8.44 2.38
C GLU A 527 14.43 -7.40 2.73
N GLY A 528 14.10 -6.12 2.53
CA GLY A 528 15.05 -5.00 2.68
C GLY A 528 15.82 -4.98 4.01
N GLY A 529 15.14 -5.20 5.13
CA GLY A 529 15.79 -5.25 6.45
C GLY A 529 16.80 -6.40 6.58
N ALA A 530 16.48 -7.59 6.04
CA ALA A 530 17.41 -8.71 6.01
C ALA A 530 18.64 -8.39 5.13
N LEU A 531 18.44 -7.77 3.97
CA LEU A 531 19.53 -7.35 3.09
C LEU A 531 20.43 -6.30 3.74
N ILE A 532 19.87 -5.32 4.46
CA ILE A 532 20.67 -4.34 5.22
C ILE A 532 21.45 -5.02 6.34
N ALA A 533 20.84 -5.94 7.09
CA ALA A 533 21.54 -6.67 8.15
C ALA A 533 22.76 -7.46 7.62
N HIS A 534 22.64 -8.10 6.46
CA HIS A 534 23.76 -8.77 5.80
C HIS A 534 24.84 -7.77 5.34
N LEU A 535 24.43 -6.62 4.79
CA LEU A 535 25.36 -5.57 4.38
C LEU A 535 26.14 -5.02 5.57
N LEU A 536 25.47 -4.68 6.67
CA LEU A 536 26.09 -4.17 7.90
C LEU A 536 27.11 -5.17 8.45
N ALA A 537 26.72 -6.44 8.61
CA ALA A 537 27.63 -7.48 9.10
C ALA A 537 28.86 -7.63 8.19
N ARG A 538 28.67 -7.58 6.87
CA ARG A 538 29.78 -7.64 5.91
C ARG A 538 30.73 -6.44 6.05
N LEU A 539 30.20 -5.24 6.27
CA LEU A 539 30.98 -4.01 6.52
C LEU A 539 31.71 -4.03 7.88
N ASP A 540 31.18 -4.76 8.86
CA ASP A 540 31.82 -4.97 10.17
C ASP A 540 32.87 -6.08 10.16
N GLY A 541 32.98 -6.84 9.06
CA GLY A 541 33.80 -8.05 9.03
C GLY A 541 33.26 -9.16 9.95
N THR A 542 31.99 -9.08 10.31
CA THR A 542 31.32 -10.07 11.18
C THR A 542 30.48 -11.02 10.34
N ARG A 543 30.11 -12.16 10.94
CA ARG A 543 29.14 -13.06 10.33
C ARG A 543 27.76 -12.39 10.36
N PRO A 544 26.97 -12.42 9.27
CA PRO A 544 25.59 -11.97 9.32
C PRO A 544 24.84 -12.67 10.44
N PRO A 545 23.90 -11.98 11.12
CA PRO A 545 23.01 -12.66 12.04
C PRO A 545 22.34 -13.81 11.26
N PRO A 546 22.17 -14.99 11.90
CA PRO A 546 21.43 -16.07 11.25
C PRO A 546 20.10 -15.50 10.78
N ALA A 547 19.66 -15.92 9.57
CA ALA A 547 18.31 -15.59 9.12
C ALA A 547 17.38 -15.87 10.29
N ALA A 548 16.59 -14.87 10.71
CA ALA A 548 15.65 -15.05 11.79
C ALA A 548 14.93 -16.37 11.51
N PRO A 549 14.90 -17.32 12.47
CA PRO A 549 14.28 -18.62 12.22
C PRO A 549 12.94 -18.37 11.53
N SER A 550 12.56 -19.21 10.59
CA SER A 550 11.16 -19.26 10.17
C SER A 550 10.38 -19.38 11.46
N ALA A 551 9.86 -18.26 11.96
CA ALA A 551 8.90 -18.28 13.03
C ALA A 551 7.88 -19.29 12.50
N PRO A 552 7.55 -20.34 13.29
CA PRO A 552 6.57 -21.31 12.83
C PRO A 552 5.40 -20.51 12.29
N ALA A 553 4.95 -20.85 11.07
CA ALA A 553 3.82 -20.17 10.45
C ALA A 553 2.79 -19.94 11.56
N ALA A 554 2.46 -18.66 11.82
CA ALA A 554 1.74 -18.24 13.02
C ALA A 554 0.68 -19.29 13.34
N ALA A 555 0.77 -19.87 14.56
CA ALA A 555 0.17 -21.16 14.90
C ALA A 555 -1.14 -21.36 14.16
N VAL A 556 -1.09 -22.24 13.15
CA VAL A 556 -2.11 -22.38 12.13
C VAL A 556 -3.46 -22.58 12.80
N VAL A 557 -4.26 -21.50 12.87
CA VAL A 557 -5.69 -21.65 13.10
C VAL A 557 -6.20 -22.27 11.81
N ARG A 558 -6.27 -23.61 11.80
CA ARG A 558 -6.83 -24.36 10.68
C ARG A 558 -8.20 -23.76 10.36
N ALA A 559 -8.39 -23.37 9.10
CA ALA A 559 -9.73 -23.13 8.59
C ALA A 559 -10.55 -24.40 8.82
N PRO A 560 -11.78 -24.32 9.35
CA PRO A 560 -12.66 -25.48 9.43
C PRO A 560 -12.79 -26.09 8.01
N PRO A 561 -12.75 -27.42 7.87
CA PRO A 561 -12.99 -28.04 6.57
C PRO A 561 -14.38 -27.63 6.05
N ALA A 562 -14.47 -27.36 4.74
CA ALA A 562 -15.76 -27.16 4.09
C ALA A 562 -16.62 -28.41 4.29
N ALA A 563 -17.85 -28.23 4.81
CA ALA A 563 -18.77 -29.34 4.95
C ALA A 563 -19.09 -29.92 3.56
N PRO A 564 -19.12 -31.27 3.40
CA PRO A 564 -19.46 -31.89 2.12
C PRO A 564 -20.88 -31.48 1.69
N ALA A 565 -21.05 -31.25 0.39
CA ALA A 565 -22.33 -30.91 -0.20
C ALA A 565 -23.29 -32.10 -0.07
N ALA A 566 -24.21 -32.04 0.90
CA ALA A 566 -25.34 -32.95 0.97
C ALA A 566 -26.33 -32.65 -0.17
N ALA A 567 -27.01 -33.68 -0.69
CA ALA A 567 -28.09 -33.53 -1.66
C ALA A 567 -29.14 -32.54 -1.11
N GLY A 568 -29.20 -31.38 -1.74
CA GLY A 568 -29.77 -30.12 -1.24
C GLY A 568 -29.44 -29.00 -2.23
N PRO A 569 -29.48 -27.69 -1.88
CA PRO A 569 -29.38 -26.55 -2.79
C PRO A 569 -27.99 -26.41 -3.47
N GLY A 570 -27.60 -27.38 -4.29
CA GLY A 570 -26.24 -27.58 -4.80
C GLY A 570 -25.72 -26.42 -5.64
N LEU A 571 -26.61 -25.75 -6.38
CA LEU A 571 -26.26 -24.53 -7.13
C LEU A 571 -25.85 -23.38 -6.19
N PHE A 572 -26.49 -23.24 -5.03
CA PHE A 572 -26.10 -22.19 -4.07
C PHE A 572 -24.75 -22.49 -3.43
N TYR A 573 -24.44 -23.75 -3.11
CA TYR A 573 -23.09 -24.12 -2.67
C TYR A 573 -22.04 -23.84 -3.75
N LEU A 574 -22.32 -24.21 -5.00
CA LEU A 574 -21.41 -24.01 -6.12
C LEU A 574 -21.07 -22.53 -6.34
N TYR A 575 -22.09 -21.66 -6.36
CA TYR A 575 -21.91 -20.25 -6.74
C TYR A 575 -21.75 -19.29 -5.55
N CYS A 576 -22.24 -19.65 -4.36
CA CYS A 576 -22.23 -18.77 -3.19
C CYS A 576 -21.36 -19.32 -2.04
N GLY A 577 -21.00 -20.60 -2.04
CA GLY A 577 -20.30 -21.27 -0.93
C GLY A 577 -18.93 -20.69 -0.61
N ASN A 578 -18.23 -20.13 -1.60
CA ASN A 578 -16.92 -19.53 -1.38
C ASN A 578 -16.96 -18.30 -0.44
N CYS A 579 -18.12 -17.64 -0.32
CA CYS A 579 -18.29 -16.49 0.57
C CYS A 579 -19.27 -16.74 1.71
N HIS A 580 -20.28 -17.58 1.52
CA HIS A 580 -21.40 -17.73 2.47
C HIS A 580 -21.38 -19.06 3.25
N GLN A 581 -20.36 -19.89 3.05
CA GLN A 581 -20.13 -21.13 3.81
C GLN A 581 -18.95 -20.93 4.78
N THR A 582 -19.00 -19.90 5.62
CA THR A 582 -17.93 -19.62 6.61
C THR A 582 -18.50 -19.46 8.01
N ASN A 583 -17.64 -19.36 9.01
CA ASN A 583 -17.99 -18.98 10.37
C ASN A 583 -17.74 -17.49 10.67
N GLN A 584 -17.40 -16.67 9.66
CA GLN A 584 -17.10 -15.24 9.83
C GLN A 584 -18.38 -14.42 10.00
N PRO A 585 -18.48 -13.41 10.86
CA PRO A 585 -19.76 -12.71 11.09
C PRO A 585 -20.35 -12.00 9.86
N ALA A 586 -19.52 -11.68 8.86
CA ALA A 586 -19.97 -11.14 7.59
C ALA A 586 -19.14 -11.71 6.42
N PRO A 587 -19.73 -11.87 5.21
CA PRO A 587 -21.14 -11.66 4.87
C PRO A 587 -22.06 -12.73 5.51
N PRO A 588 -23.40 -12.62 5.42
CA PRO A 588 -24.31 -13.57 6.06
C PRO A 588 -24.05 -15.03 5.64
N ASN A 589 -23.71 -15.92 6.57
CA ASN A 589 -23.35 -17.31 6.25
C ASN A 589 -24.56 -18.26 6.15
N PHE A 590 -25.44 -17.99 5.20
CA PHE A 590 -26.64 -18.81 5.00
C PHE A 590 -26.38 -20.24 4.49
N LEU A 591 -25.11 -20.59 4.19
CA LEU A 591 -24.70 -21.95 3.82
C LEU A 591 -23.86 -22.65 4.90
N HIS A 592 -23.69 -22.03 6.08
CA HIS A 592 -22.89 -22.62 7.16
C HIS A 592 -23.75 -23.35 8.20
N GLY A 593 -23.27 -24.53 8.63
CA GLY A 593 -23.91 -25.38 9.63
C GLY A 593 -24.57 -26.63 9.03
N GLY A 594 -25.40 -27.31 9.82
CA GLY A 594 -26.14 -28.50 9.38
C GLY A 594 -27.29 -28.19 8.43
N ALA A 595 -27.80 -29.21 7.72
CA ALA A 595 -28.79 -29.07 6.66
C ALA A 595 -30.05 -28.29 7.09
N ALA A 596 -30.63 -28.58 8.25
CA ALA A 596 -31.82 -27.88 8.75
C ALA A 596 -31.56 -26.38 9.01
N ARG A 597 -30.38 -26.04 9.53
CA ARG A 597 -29.97 -24.63 9.74
C ARG A 597 -29.82 -23.92 8.40
N VAL A 598 -29.15 -24.54 7.43
CA VAL A 598 -28.97 -23.99 6.09
C VAL A 598 -30.31 -23.75 5.41
N GLU A 599 -31.25 -24.70 5.50
CA GLU A 599 -32.60 -24.53 4.95
C GLU A 599 -33.37 -23.38 5.61
N ALA A 600 -33.30 -23.25 6.93
CA ALA A 600 -33.92 -22.14 7.66
C ALA A 600 -33.32 -20.78 7.24
N MET A 601 -31.99 -20.69 7.16
CA MET A 601 -31.29 -19.48 6.73
C MET A 601 -31.60 -19.11 5.27
N LEU A 602 -31.65 -20.07 4.35
CA LEU A 602 -32.01 -19.81 2.96
C LEU A 602 -33.45 -19.30 2.82
N ARG A 603 -34.39 -19.83 3.62
CA ARG A 603 -35.76 -19.30 3.70
C ARG A 603 -35.77 -17.86 4.20
N GLN A 604 -35.11 -17.58 5.32
CA GLN A 604 -35.03 -16.24 5.89
C GLN A 604 -34.37 -15.24 4.93
N CYS A 605 -33.24 -15.61 4.34
CA CYS A 605 -32.48 -14.79 3.40
C CYS A 605 -33.11 -14.68 2.01
N GLY A 606 -34.15 -15.46 1.71
CA GLY A 606 -34.77 -15.58 0.40
C GLY A 606 -35.01 -14.24 -0.30
N PRO A 607 -35.64 -13.24 0.36
CA PRO A 607 -35.90 -11.92 -0.24
C PRO A 607 -34.62 -11.22 -0.71
N ARG A 608 -33.58 -11.19 0.13
CA ARG A 608 -32.31 -10.52 -0.18
C ARG A 608 -31.47 -11.28 -1.20
N ILE A 609 -31.47 -12.62 -1.14
CA ILE A 609 -30.82 -13.48 -2.14
C ILE A 609 -31.46 -13.27 -3.49
N HIS A 610 -32.79 -13.38 -3.58
CA HIS A 610 -33.54 -13.18 -4.82
C HIS A 610 -33.24 -11.81 -5.42
N TYR A 611 -33.28 -10.74 -4.62
CA TYR A 611 -32.99 -9.38 -5.06
C TYR A 611 -31.57 -9.26 -5.67
N ARG A 612 -30.53 -9.77 -5.00
CA ARG A 612 -29.14 -9.66 -5.50
C ARG A 612 -28.88 -10.54 -6.73
N LEU A 613 -29.51 -11.71 -6.83
CA LEU A 613 -29.46 -12.55 -8.05
C LEU A 613 -30.13 -11.84 -9.24
N ALA A 614 -31.28 -11.20 -8.99
CA ALA A 614 -32.07 -10.53 -10.03
C ALA A 614 -31.33 -9.37 -10.72
N MET A 615 -30.41 -8.70 -10.01
CA MET A 615 -29.58 -7.63 -10.58
C MET A 615 -28.77 -8.10 -11.79
N ALA A 616 -28.45 -9.40 -11.91
CA ALA A 616 -27.73 -9.94 -13.06
C ALA A 616 -28.57 -9.87 -14.36
N ARG A 617 -29.91 -9.80 -14.26
CA ARG A 617 -30.83 -9.65 -15.41
C ARG A 617 -30.99 -8.21 -15.87
N LEU A 618 -30.50 -7.24 -15.10
CA LEU A 618 -30.60 -5.82 -15.42
C LEU A 618 -29.32 -5.31 -16.12
N PRO A 619 -29.45 -4.39 -17.09
CA PRO A 619 -28.31 -3.64 -17.62
C PRO A 619 -27.55 -2.93 -16.49
N ALA A 620 -26.22 -2.84 -16.60
CA ALA A 620 -25.36 -2.32 -15.52
C ALA A 620 -25.81 -0.97 -14.95
N ARG A 621 -26.25 -0.04 -15.80
CA ARG A 621 -26.73 1.30 -15.42
C ARG A 621 -28.05 1.31 -14.64
N GLU A 622 -28.82 0.22 -14.69
CA GLU A 622 -30.15 0.10 -14.07
C GLU A 622 -30.12 -0.70 -12.77
N ARG A 623 -28.95 -1.25 -12.41
CA ARG A 623 -28.77 -2.04 -11.21
C ARG A 623 -28.75 -1.12 -9.99
N ALA A 624 -29.70 -1.32 -9.07
CA ALA A 624 -29.66 -0.66 -7.77
C ALA A 624 -28.54 -1.21 -6.88
N LYS A 625 -28.16 -2.48 -7.06
CA LYS A 625 -27.11 -3.20 -6.32
C LYS A 625 -26.25 -4.04 -7.25
N THR A 626 -25.00 -4.32 -6.85
CA THR A 626 -24.12 -5.23 -7.60
C THR A 626 -24.72 -6.64 -7.63
N PRO A 627 -24.69 -7.36 -8.77
CA PRO A 627 -25.23 -8.70 -8.85
C PRO A 627 -24.46 -9.68 -7.95
N MET A 628 -25.15 -10.75 -7.55
CA MET A 628 -24.54 -11.89 -6.88
C MET A 628 -24.66 -13.15 -7.75
N PRO A 629 -23.63 -14.01 -7.80
CA PRO A 629 -22.26 -13.75 -7.31
C PRO A 629 -21.64 -12.51 -8.00
N PRO A 630 -20.67 -11.83 -7.36
CA PRO A 630 -20.01 -10.68 -7.97
C PRO A 630 -19.30 -11.10 -9.26
N GLU A 631 -19.20 -10.19 -10.23
CA GLU A 631 -18.61 -10.48 -11.55
C GLU A 631 -17.17 -11.02 -11.43
N LEU A 632 -16.40 -10.56 -10.45
CA LEU A 632 -15.05 -11.07 -10.21
C LEU A 632 -15.04 -12.54 -9.73
N ALA A 633 -16.01 -12.94 -8.90
CA ALA A 633 -16.13 -14.32 -8.44
C ALA A 633 -16.55 -15.25 -9.58
N LEU A 634 -17.41 -14.77 -10.49
CA LEU A 634 -17.75 -15.48 -11.72
C LEU A 634 -16.53 -15.62 -12.63
N ALA A 635 -15.78 -14.54 -12.85
CA ALA A 635 -14.57 -14.56 -13.66
C ALA A 635 -13.49 -15.51 -13.11
N ALA A 636 -13.35 -15.59 -11.78
CA ALA A 636 -12.45 -16.56 -11.13
C ALA A 636 -12.88 -18.02 -11.35
N ALA A 637 -14.15 -18.27 -11.67
CA ALA A 637 -14.70 -19.56 -12.05
C ALA A 637 -14.78 -19.76 -13.57
N ASP A 638 -14.16 -18.87 -14.37
CA ASP A 638 -14.19 -18.86 -15.83
C ASP A 638 -15.61 -18.73 -16.42
N ILE A 639 -16.47 -17.94 -15.74
CA ILE A 639 -17.85 -17.65 -16.16
C ILE A 639 -17.96 -16.16 -16.47
N SER A 640 -18.35 -15.82 -17.70
CA SER A 640 -18.62 -14.42 -18.05
C SER A 640 -19.92 -13.94 -17.40
N ALA A 641 -19.99 -12.63 -17.10
CA ALA A 641 -21.21 -12.04 -16.57
C ALA A 641 -22.42 -12.21 -17.53
N SER A 642 -22.18 -12.26 -18.84
CA SER A 642 -23.20 -12.48 -19.87
C SER A 642 -23.73 -13.92 -19.87
N ASP A 643 -22.83 -14.90 -19.77
CA ASP A 643 -23.21 -16.32 -19.70
C ASP A 643 -23.96 -16.62 -18.41
N TRP A 644 -23.53 -16.01 -17.29
CA TRP A 644 -24.26 -16.10 -16.03
C TRP A 644 -25.67 -15.48 -16.15
N ALA A 645 -25.76 -14.28 -16.71
CA ALA A 645 -27.01 -13.55 -16.85
C ALA A 645 -28.03 -14.25 -17.76
N SER A 646 -27.59 -15.05 -18.73
CA SER A 646 -28.45 -15.80 -19.64
C SER A 646 -28.62 -17.28 -19.26
N GLY A 647 -27.79 -17.79 -18.35
CA GLY A 647 -27.68 -19.21 -18.03
C GLY A 647 -28.85 -19.83 -17.27
N GLN A 648 -29.01 -21.14 -17.44
CA GLN A 648 -30.04 -21.94 -16.76
C GLN A 648 -29.84 -21.99 -15.24
N ALA A 649 -28.60 -21.97 -14.76
CA ALA A 649 -28.28 -21.98 -13.34
C ALA A 649 -28.89 -20.78 -12.60
N LEU A 650 -28.72 -19.56 -13.13
CA LEU A 650 -29.32 -18.36 -12.56
C LEU A 650 -30.86 -18.44 -12.59
N THR A 651 -31.45 -18.94 -13.68
CA THR A 651 -32.90 -19.15 -13.79
C THR A 651 -33.42 -20.06 -12.67
N ALA A 652 -32.77 -21.21 -12.45
CA ALA A 652 -33.13 -22.16 -11.42
C ALA A 652 -32.97 -21.57 -10.01
N MET A 653 -31.88 -20.84 -9.76
CA MET A 653 -31.64 -20.18 -8.47
C MET A 653 -32.64 -19.06 -8.19
N LEU A 654 -33.01 -18.24 -9.17
CA LEU A 654 -34.06 -17.22 -9.03
C LEU A 654 -35.40 -17.85 -8.68
N ALA A 655 -35.81 -18.90 -9.40
CA ALA A 655 -37.06 -19.61 -9.13
C ALA A 655 -37.09 -20.19 -7.72
N GLN A 656 -35.98 -20.75 -7.25
CA GLN A 656 -35.87 -21.28 -5.89
C GLN A 656 -35.87 -20.17 -4.82
N ALA A 657 -35.12 -19.09 -5.04
CA ALA A 657 -35.09 -17.95 -4.12
C ALA A 657 -36.44 -17.22 -4.03
N ALA A 658 -37.22 -17.20 -5.12
CA ALA A 658 -38.57 -16.64 -5.12
C ALA A 658 -39.52 -17.44 -4.23
N LYS A 659 -39.42 -18.78 -4.21
CA LYS A 659 -40.18 -19.64 -3.28
C LYS A 659 -39.84 -19.34 -1.83
N TRP A 660 -38.55 -19.17 -1.52
CA TRP A 660 -38.10 -18.79 -0.18
C TRP A 660 -38.59 -17.40 0.22
N ALA A 661 -38.51 -16.43 -0.68
CA ALA A 661 -39.01 -15.09 -0.44
C ALA A 661 -40.54 -15.08 -0.18
N ALA A 662 -41.31 -15.80 -0.98
CA ALA A 662 -42.76 -15.94 -0.79
C ALA A 662 -43.12 -16.59 0.55
N ALA A 663 -42.36 -17.61 0.96
CA ALA A 663 -42.54 -18.24 2.27
C ALA A 663 -42.20 -17.29 3.42
N ALA A 664 -41.23 -16.39 3.24
CA ALA A 664 -40.79 -15.45 4.28
C ALA A 664 -41.69 -14.19 4.40
N THR A 665 -42.22 -13.68 3.30
CA THR A 665 -42.97 -12.40 3.26
C THR A 665 -44.47 -12.56 3.01
N GLY A 666 -44.92 -13.78 2.69
CA GLY A 666 -46.29 -14.04 2.23
C GLY A 666 -46.60 -13.54 0.83
N LYS A 667 -45.61 -12.99 0.10
CA LYS A 667 -45.79 -12.46 -1.27
C LYS A 667 -44.63 -12.88 -2.17
N ALA A 668 -44.95 -13.32 -3.38
CA ALA A 668 -43.93 -13.56 -4.39
C ALA A 668 -43.18 -12.24 -4.72
N PRO A 669 -41.86 -12.28 -4.95
CA PRO A 669 -41.14 -11.11 -5.43
C PRO A 669 -41.69 -10.65 -6.78
N ASP A 670 -41.91 -9.34 -6.92
CA ASP A 670 -42.34 -8.73 -8.18
C ASP A 670 -41.15 -8.10 -8.91
N PRO A 671 -40.74 -8.63 -10.08
CA PRO A 671 -39.68 -8.06 -10.90
C PRO A 671 -39.87 -6.58 -11.28
N ALA A 672 -41.11 -6.11 -11.41
CA ALA A 672 -41.38 -4.72 -11.75
C ALA A 672 -40.94 -3.75 -10.63
N THR A 673 -40.86 -4.24 -9.38
CA THR A 673 -40.51 -3.42 -8.21
C THR A 673 -39.03 -3.39 -7.86
N TRP A 674 -38.17 -4.13 -8.58
CA TRP A 674 -36.73 -4.20 -8.25
C TRP A 674 -36.03 -2.85 -8.30
N ARG A 675 -36.50 -1.94 -9.15
CA ARG A 675 -35.93 -0.58 -9.32
C ARG A 675 -36.35 0.39 -8.21
N SER A 676 -37.53 0.20 -7.63
CA SER A 676 -38.09 1.09 -6.60
C SER A 676 -37.88 0.56 -5.18
N THR A 677 -37.66 -0.75 -5.02
CA THR A 677 -37.40 -1.37 -3.71
C THR A 677 -35.99 -1.05 -3.23
N GLN A 678 -35.89 -0.41 -2.07
CA GLN A 678 -34.61 -0.24 -1.36
C GLN A 678 -34.20 -1.58 -0.74
N TYR A 679 -32.98 -2.04 -1.05
CA TYR A 679 -32.50 -3.35 -0.60
C TYR A 679 -32.48 -3.48 0.93
N GLU A 680 -32.10 -2.41 1.62
CA GLU A 680 -31.94 -2.37 3.07
C GLU A 680 -33.28 -2.50 3.83
N THR A 681 -34.41 -2.24 3.18
CA THR A 681 -35.75 -2.43 3.79
C THR A 681 -36.25 -3.87 3.67
N LEU A 682 -35.55 -4.74 2.92
CA LEU A 682 -35.89 -6.15 2.85
C LEU A 682 -35.54 -6.86 4.17
N PRO A 683 -36.32 -7.89 4.56
CA PRO A 683 -36.08 -8.64 5.79
C PRO A 683 -34.61 -9.08 5.93
N PRO A 684 -33.99 -8.86 7.11
CA PRO A 684 -32.61 -9.20 7.34
C PRO A 684 -32.35 -10.72 7.26
N CYS A 685 -31.16 -11.05 6.80
CA CYS A 685 -30.68 -12.41 6.59
C CYS A 685 -30.34 -13.13 7.89
N THR A 686 -29.84 -12.41 8.88
CA THR A 686 -29.47 -12.96 10.19
C THR A 686 -29.97 -12.03 11.29
N ALA A 687 -30.27 -12.59 12.46
CA ALA A 687 -30.58 -11.81 13.66
C ALA A 687 -29.41 -10.89 14.10
N GLN A 688 -28.20 -11.09 13.55
CA GLN A 688 -27.08 -10.19 13.76
C GLN A 688 -27.28 -8.80 13.13
N GLU A 689 -28.22 -8.66 12.20
CA GLU A 689 -28.68 -7.37 11.69
C GLU A 689 -29.74 -6.74 12.63
N GLN A 690 -30.01 -7.34 13.80
CA GLN A 690 -30.93 -6.85 14.85
C GLN A 690 -30.25 -6.66 16.22
N TYR A 691 -28.93 -6.45 16.31
CA TYR A 691 -28.22 -6.50 17.59
C TYR A 691 -28.44 -5.34 18.58
N LYS A 692 -28.40 -5.75 19.86
CA LYS A 692 -28.33 -5.03 21.16
C LYS A 692 -29.10 -3.70 21.24
N GLN A 693 -30.43 -3.75 21.23
CA GLN A 693 -31.27 -2.67 21.77
C GLN A 693 -31.27 -2.60 23.33
N GLY A 694 -30.39 -3.31 24.02
CA GLY A 694 -30.54 -3.61 25.46
C GLY A 694 -29.75 -2.75 26.45
N GLU A 695 -28.70 -2.06 26.03
CA GLU A 695 -27.89 -1.24 26.94
C GLU A 695 -27.74 0.16 26.35
N ARG A 696 -28.73 1.01 26.65
CA ARG A 696 -28.49 2.45 26.65
C ARG A 696 -27.62 2.76 27.88
N PRO A 697 -26.64 3.67 27.80
CA PRO A 697 -26.28 4.44 28.98
C PRO A 697 -27.49 5.26 29.47
#